data_AF-A0A2T7NTW2-F1
#
_entry.id   AF-A0A2T7NTW2-F1
#
_cell.length_a   1.000
_cell.length_b   1.000
_cell.length_c   1.000
_cell.angle_alpha   90.00
_cell.angle_beta   90.00
_cell.angle_gamma   90.00
#
_symmetry.space_group_name_H-M   'P 1'
#
loop_
_entity.id
_entity.type
_entity.pdbx_description
1 polymer ?
#
loop_
_entity_poly.entity_id
_entity_poly.type
_entity_poly.pdbx_seq_one_letter_code
_entity_poly.pdbx_strand_id
1 'polypeptide(L)'
;MFRALRRFIVKRFGGIKRFFIFVACLGIIIYCLHSLFSSSSSRQVWDVQNSSVNDSAEDVCKVECELGQLSFYIRTGDKNVAGPTVCFQGNIVISHELKNYGRGLNMAVINSKTLEVTEVKYFDTYVDDASLIRYLKKDIPDDSVVMIASYDEASTGLREDSKQLMKLYGSMAVDVLGFRDSYIMIGQRGLKEGHAIEYISKKEKSEDFSVPLQKAGCFVLPCKFGTTRRMASSPARCGARNIHYHGELMPLCGLKEACSTNQVAIGVFTGQENSLPPWICVDGRKVMSENINKGGRGFNVVTLNKDTLQLISTMHADTYTYDSADLELYLESLNVGDIVIAVVADDGAKKLSYSARELLNNMGSGFIQNLRFRDVWFFIGQKGMEGFTTMEQINYSGFDGGWPKPIKQSYCVPKKLVGRKIIPDPEFYRFDERREFCKKYDGYPEFCDPSHVDDQLKTVGVADHNLQGHQIFDTPFIIVPGMNHNALVRTLETALMQPGIRQENVMVMWDEKFPEHGELATLFGFGNTSLPSSTKYMEQMNHAIQHSLKLFPKADHFIVVEEELLLAPDYLSFLAECLSILNSDPTLLGVSAWNFNGFESTSGNRAIVYRVEEFPGLGFLIKKSALSMLAESFGECCTKRAWHGWRYGQEGHFEILMPDVSRVFRQPYQGAGREADFLRELFLRPRTTSLQEPITLENLSSLMESQYEEYLHKQIEGSIVLGERDLRQCVQSIEPPPDLSPENSSHPVAVYYVQETSIDFRLLREISRCFGLVSPRNYKPKNLHNGMLRFWYQEHHVFLIGSSSPYYKIKPKDVEPIALPKL
;
A
#
# COMPACT_ATOMS: atom_id res chain seq x y z
N MET A 1 67.13 -15.72 -81.74
CA MET A 1 66.05 -15.34 -80.79
C MET A 1 64.65 -15.29 -81.43
N PHE A 2 64.44 -14.54 -82.52
CA PHE A 2 63.10 -14.35 -83.13
C PHE A 2 62.39 -15.63 -83.65
N ARG A 3 63.12 -16.64 -84.12
CA ARG A 3 62.50 -17.90 -84.60
C ARG A 3 61.92 -18.77 -83.48
N ALA A 4 62.54 -18.78 -82.30
CA ALA A 4 62.06 -19.55 -81.15
C ALA A 4 60.77 -18.93 -80.57
N LEU A 5 60.75 -17.60 -80.46
CA LEU A 5 59.58 -16.84 -80.02
C LEU A 5 58.38 -17.00 -80.97
N ARG A 6 58.63 -16.98 -82.29
CA ARG A 6 57.60 -17.20 -83.31
C ARG A 6 56.99 -18.61 -83.25
N ARG A 7 57.80 -19.65 -83.01
CA ARG A 7 57.29 -21.03 -82.83
C ARG A 7 56.48 -21.18 -81.55
N PHE A 8 56.90 -20.57 -80.44
CA PHE A 8 56.15 -20.59 -79.18
C PHE A 8 54.78 -19.91 -79.32
N ILE A 9 54.74 -18.74 -79.97
CA ILE A 9 53.51 -17.98 -80.24
C ILE A 9 52.53 -18.76 -81.12
N VAL A 10 53.01 -19.39 -82.20
CA VAL A 10 52.16 -20.19 -83.08
C VAL A 10 51.65 -21.47 -82.39
N LYS A 11 52.51 -22.15 -81.60
CA LYS A 11 52.13 -23.40 -80.92
C LYS A 11 51.12 -23.20 -79.79
N ARG A 12 51.21 -22.07 -79.07
CA ARG A 12 50.38 -21.82 -77.86
C ARG A 12 49.16 -20.94 -78.12
N PHE A 13 49.20 -20.08 -79.13
CA PHE A 13 48.12 -19.13 -79.44
C PHE A 13 47.57 -19.26 -80.86
N GLY A 14 48.05 -20.22 -81.67
CA GLY A 14 47.53 -20.50 -83.01
C GLY A 14 47.87 -19.46 -84.08
N GLY A 15 48.70 -18.46 -83.77
CA GLY A 15 49.16 -17.46 -84.73
C GLY A 15 49.49 -16.10 -84.10
N ILE A 16 50.29 -15.29 -84.80
CA ILE A 16 50.73 -13.97 -84.33
C ILE A 16 49.54 -13.02 -84.10
N LYS A 17 48.50 -13.05 -84.94
CA LYS A 17 47.30 -12.23 -84.75
C LYS A 17 46.57 -12.56 -83.45
N ARG A 18 46.44 -13.84 -83.10
CA ARG A 18 45.78 -14.27 -81.86
C ARG A 18 46.61 -13.97 -80.62
N PHE A 19 47.94 -13.94 -80.73
CA PHE A 19 48.81 -13.50 -79.65
C PHE A 19 48.69 -12.00 -79.38
N PHE A 20 48.62 -11.14 -80.41
CA PHE A 20 48.38 -9.72 -80.19
C PHE A 20 46.97 -9.43 -79.66
N ILE A 21 45.95 -10.19 -80.07
CA ILE A 21 44.61 -10.12 -79.47
C ILE A 21 44.66 -10.55 -78.00
N PHE A 22 45.39 -11.62 -77.66
CA PHE A 22 45.56 -12.06 -76.27
C PHE A 22 46.30 -11.01 -75.42
N VAL A 23 47.35 -10.38 -75.94
CA VAL A 23 48.09 -9.31 -75.24
C VAL A 23 47.24 -8.04 -75.11
N ALA A 24 46.44 -7.70 -76.13
CA ALA A 24 45.50 -6.58 -76.06
C ALA A 24 44.36 -6.85 -75.07
N CYS A 25 43.80 -8.06 -75.04
CA CYS A 25 42.82 -8.46 -74.04
C CYS A 25 43.42 -8.51 -72.63
N LEU A 26 44.67 -8.97 -72.47
CA LEU A 26 45.38 -8.94 -71.19
C LEU A 26 45.66 -7.49 -70.76
N GLY A 27 46.02 -6.61 -71.69
CA GLY A 27 46.21 -5.18 -71.44
C GLY A 27 44.90 -4.48 -71.09
N ILE A 28 43.78 -4.84 -71.72
CA ILE A 28 42.43 -4.35 -71.37
C ILE A 28 41.97 -4.95 -70.05
N ILE A 29 42.26 -6.22 -69.74
CA ILE A 29 41.95 -6.84 -68.45
C ILE A 29 42.80 -6.21 -67.34
N ILE A 30 44.08 -5.93 -67.59
CA ILE A 30 44.95 -5.23 -66.64
C ILE A 30 44.51 -3.78 -66.51
N TYR A 31 44.15 -3.07 -67.58
CA TYR A 31 43.62 -1.71 -67.52
C TYR A 31 42.24 -1.66 -66.85
N CYS A 32 41.36 -2.63 -67.12
CA CYS A 32 40.08 -2.78 -66.44
C CYS A 32 40.25 -3.20 -64.99
N LEU A 33 41.22 -4.05 -64.64
CA LEU A 33 41.57 -4.36 -63.25
C LEU A 33 42.14 -3.10 -62.59
N HIS A 34 43.06 -2.38 -63.24
CA HIS A 34 43.63 -1.14 -62.71
C HIS A 34 42.58 -0.03 -62.58
N SER A 35 41.60 0.02 -63.48
CA SER A 35 40.44 0.93 -63.46
C SER A 35 39.34 0.47 -62.49
N LEU A 36 39.17 -0.82 -62.25
CA LEU A 36 38.30 -1.41 -61.21
C LEU A 36 38.92 -1.25 -59.82
N PHE A 37 40.25 -1.15 -59.73
CA PHE A 37 41.00 -0.89 -58.50
C PHE A 37 41.43 0.57 -58.31
N SER A 38 41.18 1.48 -59.28
CA SER A 38 41.45 2.93 -59.12
C SER A 38 40.21 3.80 -58.96
N SER A 39 39.09 3.23 -58.48
CA SER A 39 38.01 4.01 -57.88
C SER A 39 38.00 3.85 -56.35
N SER A 40 38.35 4.94 -55.66
CA SER A 40 38.07 5.30 -54.25
C SER A 40 38.62 4.41 -53.12
N SER A 41 39.65 4.87 -52.39
CA SER A 41 39.98 4.37 -51.04
C SER A 41 39.43 5.32 -49.97
N SER A 42 38.15 5.21 -49.62
CA SER A 42 37.54 5.98 -48.53
C SER A 42 37.32 5.15 -47.24
N ARG A 43 38.04 4.04 -47.08
CA ARG A 43 38.10 3.25 -45.85
C ARG A 43 39.56 2.87 -45.58
N GLN A 44 40.10 3.31 -44.44
CA GLN A 44 41.39 2.86 -43.92
C GLN A 44 41.13 2.27 -42.54
N VAL A 45 41.14 0.94 -42.42
CA VAL A 45 40.98 0.25 -41.12
C VAL A 45 42.12 -0.74 -41.00
N TRP A 46 42.83 -0.71 -39.89
CA TRP A 46 43.98 -1.57 -39.64
C TRP A 46 43.86 -2.28 -38.30
N ASP A 47 44.59 -3.39 -38.19
CA ASP A 47 44.83 -4.06 -36.91
C ASP A 47 45.85 -3.27 -36.10
N VAL A 48 45.58 -3.09 -34.82
CA VAL A 48 46.54 -2.47 -33.90
C VAL A 48 47.53 -3.55 -33.47
N GLN A 49 48.80 -3.43 -33.89
CA GLN A 49 49.84 -4.36 -33.43
C GLN A 49 50.15 -4.07 -31.95
N ASN A 50 50.21 -5.12 -31.13
CA ASN A 50 50.65 -5.04 -29.74
C ASN A 50 52.11 -4.54 -29.69
N SER A 51 52.33 -3.24 -29.62
CA SER A 51 53.56 -2.70 -29.04
C SER A 51 53.45 -2.80 -27.54
N SER A 52 54.28 -3.65 -26.95
CA SER A 52 54.59 -3.61 -25.53
C SER A 52 55.05 -2.21 -25.14
N VAL A 53 54.43 -1.63 -24.10
CA VAL A 53 54.94 -0.65 -23.11
C VAL A 53 53.85 0.39 -22.78
N ASN A 54 53.57 0.53 -21.49
CA ASN A 54 52.84 1.61 -20.79
C ASN A 54 52.40 2.83 -21.63
N ASP A 55 51.23 2.76 -22.26
CA ASP A 55 50.56 3.96 -22.77
C ASP A 55 49.31 4.24 -21.92
N SER A 56 49.25 5.46 -21.39
CA SER A 56 48.03 6.03 -20.79
C SER A 56 46.86 5.92 -21.78
N ALA A 57 45.64 5.80 -21.26
CA ALA A 57 44.41 5.69 -22.07
C ALA A 57 44.27 6.79 -23.16
N GLU A 58 44.94 7.93 -23.01
CA GLU A 58 45.01 9.03 -23.98
C GLU A 58 45.83 8.76 -25.25
N ASP A 59 46.76 7.80 -25.27
CA ASP A 59 47.58 7.53 -26.46
C ASP A 59 46.92 6.55 -27.44
N VAL A 60 46.06 5.66 -26.94
CA VAL A 60 45.41 4.60 -27.73
C VAL A 60 44.35 5.17 -28.71
N CYS A 61 43.76 6.32 -28.40
CA CYS A 61 42.75 6.95 -29.25
C CYS A 61 43.33 7.84 -30.37
N LYS A 62 44.66 8.06 -30.41
CA LYS A 62 45.29 8.95 -31.41
C LYS A 62 45.38 8.26 -32.78
N VAL A 63 44.43 8.59 -33.64
CA VAL A 63 44.36 8.12 -35.02
C VAL A 63 44.32 9.33 -35.95
N GLU A 64 45.36 9.50 -36.77
CA GLU A 64 45.45 10.57 -37.77
C GLU A 64 44.66 10.20 -39.04
N CYS A 65 43.79 11.10 -39.49
CA CYS A 65 42.97 10.91 -40.68
C CYS A 65 43.06 12.13 -41.62
N GLU A 66 42.80 11.92 -42.92
CA GLU A 66 42.78 12.99 -43.90
C GLU A 66 41.60 13.97 -43.67
N LEU A 67 41.70 15.19 -44.19
CA LEU A 67 40.66 16.22 -44.08
C LEU A 67 39.30 15.69 -44.58
N GLY A 68 38.29 15.69 -43.69
CA GLY A 68 36.93 15.21 -43.95
C GLY A 68 36.67 13.75 -43.57
N GLN A 69 37.65 13.05 -42.99
CA GLN A 69 37.50 11.71 -42.42
C GLN A 69 37.33 11.78 -40.89
N LEU A 70 36.69 10.76 -40.33
CA LEU A 70 36.39 10.57 -38.91
C LEU A 70 37.23 9.42 -38.38
N SER A 71 37.95 9.66 -37.29
CA SER A 71 38.81 8.65 -36.66
C SER A 71 38.06 7.82 -35.62
N PHE A 72 38.42 6.55 -35.50
CA PHE A 72 37.91 5.65 -34.47
C PHE A 72 38.96 4.67 -33.96
N TYR A 73 38.74 4.22 -32.73
CA TYR A 73 39.38 3.04 -32.14
C TYR A 73 38.30 2.23 -31.42
N ILE A 74 38.27 0.91 -31.63
CA ILE A 74 37.36 0.01 -30.92
C ILE A 74 38.16 -1.21 -30.45
N ARG A 75 38.08 -1.49 -29.15
CA ARG A 75 38.50 -2.73 -28.51
C ARG A 75 37.31 -3.41 -27.85
N THR A 76 37.06 -4.67 -28.18
CA THR A 76 36.06 -5.48 -27.45
C THR A 76 36.58 -5.83 -26.07
N GLY A 77 35.69 -6.19 -25.15
CA GLY A 77 36.13 -6.55 -23.81
C GLY A 77 36.94 -7.84 -23.78
N ASP A 78 37.76 -7.98 -22.74
CA ASP A 78 38.61 -9.14 -22.50
C ASP A 78 37.95 -10.03 -21.45
N LYS A 79 37.36 -11.12 -21.94
CA LYS A 79 36.58 -12.08 -21.15
C LYS A 79 35.49 -11.32 -20.37
N ASN A 80 35.38 -11.61 -19.07
CA ASN A 80 34.57 -10.89 -18.09
C ASN A 80 35.43 -10.02 -17.14
N VAL A 81 36.66 -9.71 -17.53
CA VAL A 81 37.65 -9.04 -16.66
C VAL A 81 37.84 -7.58 -17.04
N ALA A 82 37.97 -7.27 -18.33
CA ALA A 82 38.13 -5.90 -18.81
C ALA A 82 37.03 -5.53 -19.80
N GLY A 83 36.40 -4.37 -19.58
CA GLY A 83 35.37 -3.82 -20.46
C GLY A 83 35.89 -3.44 -21.84
N PRO A 84 34.98 -3.15 -22.79
CA PRO A 84 35.36 -2.64 -24.10
C PRO A 84 35.84 -1.19 -24.00
N THR A 85 36.69 -0.79 -24.96
CA THR A 85 37.12 0.61 -25.12
C THR A 85 36.70 1.10 -26.50
N VAL A 86 35.97 2.21 -26.56
CA VAL A 86 35.57 2.86 -27.81
C VAL A 86 36.03 4.30 -27.80
N CYS A 87 36.74 4.71 -28.83
CA CYS A 87 37.11 6.09 -29.08
C CYS A 87 36.50 6.61 -30.38
N PHE A 88 36.06 7.86 -30.37
CA PHE A 88 35.60 8.58 -31.55
C PHE A 88 36.25 9.97 -31.60
N GLN A 89 36.88 10.30 -32.73
CA GLN A 89 37.62 11.56 -32.93
C GLN A 89 38.64 11.84 -31.81
N GLY A 90 39.39 10.82 -31.39
CA GLY A 90 40.40 10.94 -30.34
C GLY A 90 39.88 10.90 -28.90
N ASN A 91 38.57 10.95 -28.69
CA ASN A 91 37.97 10.94 -27.35
C ASN A 91 37.48 9.55 -26.95
N ILE A 92 37.76 9.12 -25.72
CA ILE A 92 37.18 7.91 -25.14
C ILE A 92 35.70 8.14 -24.86
N VAL A 93 34.84 7.29 -25.42
CA VAL A 93 33.38 7.35 -25.23
C VAL A 93 32.84 6.15 -24.45
N ILE A 94 33.52 5.00 -24.51
CA ILE A 94 33.23 3.83 -23.68
C ILE A 94 34.56 3.34 -23.12
N SER A 95 34.65 3.11 -21.81
CA SER A 95 35.82 2.47 -21.20
C SER A 95 35.58 1.95 -19.79
N HIS A 96 36.57 1.22 -19.26
CA HIS A 96 36.56 0.75 -17.89
C HIS A 96 36.52 1.92 -16.87
N GLU A 97 37.24 3.00 -17.15
CA GLU A 97 37.33 4.19 -16.31
C GLU A 97 36.01 4.96 -16.25
N LEU A 98 35.29 5.04 -17.38
CA LEU A 98 33.99 5.70 -17.47
C LEU A 98 32.84 4.86 -16.86
N LYS A 99 33.06 3.55 -16.63
CA LYS A 99 32.08 2.61 -16.06
C LYS A 99 30.71 2.64 -16.77
N ASN A 100 30.73 2.87 -18.09
CA ASN A 100 29.53 3.03 -18.91
C ASN A 100 29.32 1.88 -19.91
N TYR A 101 29.69 0.67 -19.49
CA TYR A 101 29.58 -0.57 -20.28
C TYR A 101 28.99 -1.70 -19.44
N GLY A 102 28.52 -2.76 -20.09
CA GLY A 102 27.96 -3.95 -19.47
C GLY A 102 28.03 -5.17 -20.38
N ARG A 103 27.64 -6.33 -19.85
CA ARG A 103 27.60 -7.59 -20.63
C ARG A 103 26.71 -7.41 -21.87
N GLY A 104 27.09 -8.03 -22.98
CA GLY A 104 26.35 -7.98 -24.25
C GLY A 104 26.91 -6.96 -25.23
N LEU A 105 26.01 -6.22 -25.91
CA LEU A 105 26.38 -5.23 -26.92
C LEU A 105 26.46 -3.83 -26.30
N ASN A 106 27.62 -3.19 -26.40
CA ASN A 106 27.89 -1.84 -25.91
C ASN A 106 27.91 -0.90 -27.11
N MET A 107 27.12 0.18 -27.07
CA MET A 107 26.82 1.03 -28.21
C MET A 107 27.02 2.51 -27.89
N ALA A 108 27.77 3.21 -28.75
CA ALA A 108 27.80 4.68 -28.81
C ALA A 108 27.01 5.14 -30.05
N VAL A 109 26.14 6.14 -29.86
CA VAL A 109 25.31 6.74 -30.91
C VAL A 109 25.82 8.13 -31.22
N ILE A 110 26.13 8.39 -32.48
CA ILE A 110 26.72 9.64 -32.97
C ILE A 110 25.76 10.30 -33.95
N ASN A 111 25.51 11.59 -33.76
CA ASN A 111 24.73 12.38 -34.70
C ASN A 111 25.55 12.64 -35.97
N SER A 112 25.05 12.24 -37.13
CA SER A 112 25.83 12.34 -38.38
C SER A 112 26.04 13.78 -38.89
N LYS A 113 25.31 14.76 -38.36
CA LYS A 113 25.43 16.17 -38.75
C LYS A 113 26.33 16.96 -37.81
N THR A 114 26.17 16.76 -36.49
CA THR A 114 26.98 17.47 -35.49
C THR A 114 28.28 16.75 -35.15
N LEU A 115 28.38 15.45 -35.44
CA LEU A 115 29.47 14.57 -35.04
C LEU A 115 29.61 14.44 -33.51
N GLU A 116 28.59 14.80 -32.76
CA GLU A 116 28.58 14.63 -31.31
C GLU A 116 28.07 13.24 -30.94
N VAL A 117 28.67 12.66 -29.91
CA VAL A 117 28.19 11.42 -29.29
C VAL A 117 26.97 11.78 -28.44
N THR A 118 25.80 11.43 -28.95
CA THR A 118 24.52 11.75 -28.32
C THR A 118 24.19 10.85 -27.14
N GLU A 119 24.60 9.57 -27.21
CA GLU A 119 24.22 8.59 -26.20
C GLU A 119 25.19 7.42 -26.18
N VAL A 120 25.38 6.84 -25.00
CA VAL A 120 26.13 5.60 -24.77
C VAL A 120 25.26 4.65 -23.95
N LYS A 121 25.05 3.43 -24.44
CA LYS A 121 24.26 2.38 -23.78
C LYS A 121 24.92 1.02 -23.91
N TYR A 122 24.52 0.11 -23.05
CA TYR A 122 24.78 -1.31 -23.23
C TYR A 122 23.48 -2.11 -23.14
N PHE A 123 23.46 -3.25 -23.82
CA PHE A 123 22.32 -4.15 -23.90
C PHE A 123 22.78 -5.54 -23.49
N ASP A 124 22.21 -6.08 -22.41
CA ASP A 124 22.52 -7.43 -21.92
C ASP A 124 21.88 -8.51 -22.81
N THR A 125 22.39 -8.62 -24.03
CA THR A 125 21.92 -9.55 -25.07
C THR A 125 22.28 -11.01 -24.77
N TYR A 126 22.82 -11.31 -23.59
CA TYR A 126 22.86 -12.66 -23.04
C TYR A 126 21.50 -13.07 -22.44
N VAL A 127 20.80 -12.13 -21.77
CA VAL A 127 19.51 -12.38 -21.10
C VAL A 127 18.35 -12.27 -22.09
N ASP A 128 18.24 -11.13 -22.77
CA ASP A 128 17.22 -10.85 -23.79
C ASP A 128 17.69 -9.72 -24.73
N ASP A 129 16.97 -9.51 -25.82
CA ASP A 129 17.27 -8.47 -26.80
C ASP A 129 16.14 -7.44 -26.98
N ALA A 130 15.11 -7.45 -26.12
CA ALA A 130 13.94 -6.59 -26.27
C ALA A 130 14.29 -5.11 -26.15
N SER A 131 15.16 -4.78 -25.20
CA SER A 131 15.69 -3.42 -25.01
C SER A 131 16.51 -2.93 -26.22
N LEU A 132 17.27 -3.83 -26.85
CA LEU A 132 18.02 -3.53 -28.08
C LEU A 132 17.07 -3.28 -29.26
N ILE A 133 16.06 -4.15 -29.43
CA ILE A 133 15.04 -4.03 -30.49
C ILE A 133 14.33 -2.68 -30.39
N ARG A 134 13.84 -2.32 -29.20
CA ARG A 134 13.17 -1.04 -28.96
C ARG A 134 14.07 0.13 -29.35
N TYR A 135 15.30 0.11 -28.86
CA TYR A 135 16.25 1.20 -29.05
C TYR A 135 16.63 1.39 -30.52
N LEU A 136 16.99 0.31 -31.23
CA LEU A 136 17.31 0.33 -32.67
C LEU A 136 16.11 0.77 -33.54
N LYS A 137 14.88 0.50 -33.10
CA LYS A 137 13.65 0.76 -33.87
C LYS A 137 13.09 2.16 -33.66
N LYS A 138 13.00 2.61 -32.41
CA LYS A 138 12.26 3.82 -32.00
C LYS A 138 13.15 4.96 -31.51
N ASP A 139 14.19 4.64 -30.75
CA ASP A 139 14.89 5.67 -29.95
C ASP A 139 16.09 6.27 -30.70
N ILE A 140 16.69 5.53 -31.65
CA ILE A 140 17.79 6.04 -32.48
C ILE A 140 17.27 6.81 -33.70
N PRO A 141 17.68 8.08 -33.88
CA PRO A 141 17.37 8.87 -35.09
C PRO A 141 17.87 8.19 -36.38
N ASP A 142 17.09 8.34 -37.47
CA ASP A 142 17.36 7.66 -38.75
C ASP A 142 18.70 8.02 -39.41
N ASP A 143 19.31 9.15 -39.06
CA ASP A 143 20.60 9.60 -39.60
C ASP A 143 21.78 9.29 -38.67
N SER A 144 21.58 8.68 -37.50
CA SER A 144 22.65 8.42 -36.54
C SER A 144 23.57 7.26 -36.93
N VAL A 145 24.84 7.39 -36.54
CA VAL A 145 25.88 6.36 -36.66
C VAL A 145 25.95 5.61 -35.34
N VAL A 146 26.04 4.28 -35.39
CA VAL A 146 26.19 3.43 -34.20
C VAL A 146 27.56 2.76 -34.23
N MET A 147 28.27 2.81 -33.12
CA MET A 147 29.53 2.08 -32.88
C MET A 147 29.30 1.06 -31.78
N ILE A 148 29.49 -0.22 -32.08
CA ILE A 148 29.17 -1.34 -31.20
C ILE A 148 30.43 -2.16 -30.90
N ALA A 149 30.59 -2.55 -29.63
CA ALA A 149 31.59 -3.50 -29.16
C ALA A 149 30.94 -4.53 -28.22
N SER A 150 31.26 -5.82 -28.39
CA SER A 150 30.79 -6.86 -27.46
C SER A 150 31.64 -6.94 -26.18
N TYR A 151 31.02 -7.40 -25.10
CA TYR A 151 31.68 -7.73 -23.83
C TYR A 151 31.03 -8.96 -23.17
N ASP A 152 31.86 -9.86 -22.64
CA ASP A 152 31.49 -11.16 -22.08
C ASP A 152 30.70 -12.05 -23.07
N GLU A 153 29.38 -11.91 -23.13
CA GLU A 153 28.51 -12.73 -23.99
C GLU A 153 27.41 -11.87 -24.60
N ALA A 154 27.27 -11.89 -25.93
CA ALA A 154 26.35 -11.01 -26.66
C ALA A 154 25.37 -11.75 -27.59
N SER A 155 25.45 -13.07 -27.68
CA SER A 155 24.76 -13.85 -28.73
C SER A 155 23.59 -14.70 -28.23
N THR A 156 23.58 -15.10 -26.96
CA THR A 156 22.65 -16.12 -26.42
C THR A 156 21.19 -15.66 -26.47
N GLY A 157 20.93 -14.42 -26.07
CA GLY A 157 19.61 -13.79 -26.11
C GLY A 157 19.33 -13.03 -27.40
N LEU A 158 20.27 -12.97 -28.35
CA LEU A 158 20.15 -12.20 -29.59
C LEU A 158 19.35 -12.98 -30.65
N ARG A 159 18.04 -12.67 -30.75
CA ARG A 159 17.07 -13.32 -31.64
C ARG A 159 17.15 -12.77 -33.06
N GLU A 160 16.50 -13.50 -33.98
CA GLU A 160 16.50 -13.18 -35.42
C GLU A 160 15.98 -11.76 -35.73
N ASP A 161 14.99 -11.28 -34.98
CA ASP A 161 14.43 -9.94 -35.16
C ASP A 161 15.47 -8.83 -34.88
N SER A 162 16.31 -9.00 -33.86
CA SER A 162 17.44 -8.10 -33.57
C SER A 162 18.48 -8.13 -34.67
N LYS A 163 18.83 -9.33 -35.16
CA LYS A 163 19.76 -9.49 -36.28
C LYS A 163 19.25 -8.80 -37.54
N GLN A 164 17.96 -8.94 -37.85
CA GLN A 164 17.31 -8.23 -38.96
C GLN A 164 17.33 -6.71 -38.79
N LEU A 165 17.13 -6.20 -37.58
CA LEU A 165 17.26 -4.76 -37.31
C LEU A 165 18.70 -4.29 -37.49
N MET A 166 19.69 -5.03 -37.00
CA MET A 166 21.12 -4.69 -37.18
C MET A 166 21.54 -4.73 -38.66
N LYS A 167 20.92 -5.57 -39.49
CA LYS A 167 21.08 -5.54 -40.96
C LYS A 167 20.61 -4.22 -41.59
N LEU A 168 19.60 -3.54 -41.02
CA LEU A 168 19.18 -2.21 -41.46
C LEU A 168 20.23 -1.12 -41.19
N TYR A 169 21.20 -1.41 -40.32
CA TYR A 169 22.38 -0.57 -40.06
C TYR A 169 23.61 -1.03 -40.87
N GLY A 170 23.44 -2.00 -41.78
CA GLY A 170 24.46 -2.48 -42.69
C GLY A 170 25.24 -3.71 -42.22
N SER A 171 24.91 -4.31 -41.07
CA SER A 171 25.59 -5.53 -40.60
C SER A 171 25.24 -6.74 -41.46
N MET A 172 26.20 -7.63 -41.69
CA MET A 172 26.02 -8.98 -42.24
C MET A 172 26.63 -10.02 -41.29
N ALA A 173 27.71 -9.68 -40.58
CA ALA A 173 28.43 -10.59 -39.69
C ALA A 173 27.62 -10.96 -38.43
N VAL A 174 26.63 -10.18 -38.02
CA VAL A 174 25.77 -10.48 -36.87
C VAL A 174 25.07 -11.85 -36.98
N ASP A 175 24.79 -12.33 -38.19
CA ASP A 175 24.17 -13.64 -38.44
C ASP A 175 25.02 -14.78 -37.91
N VAL A 176 26.33 -14.65 -38.08
CA VAL A 176 27.29 -15.67 -37.67
C VAL A 176 27.82 -15.43 -36.27
N LEU A 177 27.36 -14.43 -35.51
CA LEU A 177 27.84 -14.18 -34.15
C LEU A 177 27.48 -15.35 -33.21
N GLY A 178 28.48 -15.94 -32.57
CA GLY A 178 28.33 -17.09 -31.68
C GLY A 178 28.69 -16.79 -30.22
N PHE A 179 28.49 -17.81 -29.38
CA PHE A 179 28.68 -17.70 -27.92
C PHE A 179 30.09 -17.24 -27.55
N ARG A 180 30.18 -16.07 -26.90
CA ARG A 180 31.44 -15.42 -26.47
C ARG A 180 32.42 -15.08 -27.59
N ASP A 181 31.91 -14.89 -28.80
CA ASP A 181 32.65 -14.27 -29.89
C ASP A 181 32.82 -12.76 -29.66
N SER A 182 33.94 -12.21 -30.12
CA SER A 182 34.21 -10.77 -30.05
C SER A 182 33.68 -10.14 -31.33
N TYR A 183 32.95 -9.04 -31.19
CA TYR A 183 32.24 -8.39 -32.28
C TYR A 183 32.40 -6.87 -32.22
N ILE A 184 32.76 -6.29 -33.36
CA ILE A 184 32.83 -4.86 -33.60
C ILE A 184 31.92 -4.53 -34.77
N MET A 185 31.17 -3.44 -34.67
CA MET A 185 30.39 -2.88 -35.77
C MET A 185 30.38 -1.35 -35.73
N ILE A 186 30.57 -0.71 -36.89
CA ILE A 186 30.21 0.68 -37.12
C ILE A 186 29.20 0.70 -38.27
N GLY A 187 27.98 1.15 -37.97
CA GLY A 187 26.86 1.14 -38.91
C GLY A 187 26.07 2.44 -38.87
N GLN A 188 25.15 2.60 -39.82
CA GLN A 188 24.25 3.74 -39.92
C GLN A 188 22.92 3.25 -40.51
N ARG A 189 21.79 3.70 -39.96
CA ARG A 189 20.48 3.25 -40.42
C ARG A 189 20.26 3.58 -41.89
N GLY A 190 19.73 2.62 -42.64
CA GLY A 190 19.55 2.73 -44.09
C GLY A 190 20.77 2.35 -44.92
N LEU A 191 21.88 1.91 -44.30
CA LEU A 191 22.96 1.24 -45.00
C LEU A 191 22.50 -0.10 -45.56
N LYS A 192 23.02 -0.44 -46.75
CA LYS A 192 22.80 -1.76 -47.33
C LYS A 192 23.54 -2.80 -46.50
N GLU A 193 22.90 -3.95 -46.30
CA GLU A 193 23.52 -5.13 -45.67
C GLU A 193 24.92 -5.41 -46.26
N GLY A 194 25.88 -5.71 -45.38
CA GLY A 194 27.29 -5.95 -45.71
C GLY A 194 28.16 -4.70 -45.91
N HIS A 195 27.63 -3.50 -45.65
CA HIS A 195 28.37 -2.23 -45.83
C HIS A 195 28.79 -1.58 -44.52
N ALA A 196 28.44 -2.17 -43.37
CA ALA A 196 28.99 -1.77 -42.07
C ALA A 196 30.50 -2.09 -41.97
N ILE A 197 31.21 -1.34 -41.13
CA ILE A 197 32.56 -1.70 -40.71
C ILE A 197 32.41 -2.72 -39.58
N GLU A 198 32.50 -4.00 -39.89
CA GLU A 198 32.31 -5.07 -38.90
C GLU A 198 33.43 -6.10 -38.90
N TYR A 199 33.71 -6.64 -37.72
CA TYR A 199 34.73 -7.67 -37.51
C TYR A 199 34.26 -8.65 -36.43
N ILE A 200 34.54 -9.93 -36.65
CA ILE A 200 34.28 -11.01 -35.68
C ILE A 200 35.57 -11.78 -35.42
N SER A 201 35.87 -12.02 -34.15
CA SER A 201 36.86 -13.01 -33.71
C SER A 201 36.11 -14.18 -33.12
N LYS A 202 36.35 -15.36 -33.69
CA LYS A 202 35.71 -16.60 -33.28
C LYS A 202 36.40 -17.20 -32.07
N LYS A 203 35.61 -17.65 -31.10
CA LYS A 203 36.12 -18.45 -30.00
C LYS A 203 36.64 -19.80 -30.51
N GLU A 204 37.88 -20.14 -30.14
CA GLU A 204 38.43 -21.47 -30.40
C GLU A 204 37.78 -22.53 -29.51
N LYS A 205 37.71 -23.79 -29.97
CA LYS A 205 37.02 -24.86 -29.21
C LYS A 205 37.62 -25.15 -27.83
N SER A 206 38.93 -24.89 -27.66
CA SER A 206 39.67 -25.11 -26.42
C SER A 206 39.58 -23.94 -25.44
N GLU A 207 39.00 -22.81 -25.83
CA GLU A 207 38.98 -21.58 -25.05
C GLU A 207 37.55 -21.22 -24.62
N ASP A 208 37.45 -20.53 -23.48
CA ASP A 208 36.17 -20.07 -22.93
C ASP A 208 35.68 -18.77 -23.56
N PHE A 209 36.58 -17.99 -24.16
CA PHE A 209 36.31 -16.70 -24.82
C PHE A 209 37.18 -16.53 -26.06
N SER A 210 36.69 -15.77 -27.04
CA SER A 210 37.49 -15.33 -28.18
C SER A 210 38.56 -14.31 -27.78
N VAL A 211 39.62 -14.19 -28.59
CA VAL A 211 40.62 -13.12 -28.40
C VAL A 211 39.98 -11.74 -28.68
N PRO A 212 40.25 -10.72 -27.85
CA PRO A 212 39.69 -9.39 -28.05
C PRO A 212 40.07 -8.81 -29.42
N LEU A 213 39.10 -8.23 -30.10
CA LEU A 213 39.34 -7.48 -31.33
C LEU A 213 39.80 -6.07 -31.00
N GLN A 214 40.78 -5.57 -31.74
CA GLN A 214 41.25 -4.18 -31.68
C GLN A 214 41.38 -3.63 -33.08
N LYS A 215 40.59 -2.60 -33.41
CA LYS A 215 40.58 -1.97 -34.73
C LYS A 215 40.66 -0.46 -34.59
N ALA A 216 41.52 0.15 -35.40
CA ALA A 216 41.65 1.59 -35.53
C ALA A 216 41.50 1.98 -37.00
N GLY A 217 41.00 3.17 -37.28
CA GLY A 217 40.82 3.60 -38.65
C GLY A 217 40.12 4.94 -38.86
N CYS A 218 39.91 5.23 -40.14
CA CYS A 218 39.26 6.44 -40.65
C CYS A 218 38.08 6.07 -41.56
N PHE A 219 36.94 6.76 -41.40
CA PHE A 219 35.73 6.60 -42.23
C PHE A 219 35.08 7.96 -42.56
N VAL A 220 34.11 7.99 -43.48
CA VAL A 220 33.42 9.22 -43.94
C VAL A 220 31.89 9.10 -43.82
N LEU A 221 31.17 10.21 -43.66
CA LEU A 221 29.70 10.25 -43.59
C LEU A 221 29.01 10.86 -44.84
N PRO A 222 27.77 10.44 -45.18
CA PRO A 222 27.18 9.17 -44.74
C PRO A 222 28.12 8.03 -45.17
N CYS A 223 28.16 6.91 -44.44
CA CYS A 223 29.05 5.79 -44.77
C CYS A 223 28.84 5.42 -46.26
N LYS A 224 29.75 5.87 -47.16
CA LYS A 224 29.43 6.31 -48.54
C LYS A 224 29.05 5.21 -49.54
N PHE A 225 28.69 4.02 -49.07
CA PHE A 225 28.57 2.82 -49.89
C PHE A 225 27.17 2.23 -50.00
N GLY A 226 26.14 3.00 -49.66
CA GLY A 226 24.76 2.71 -50.06
C GLY A 226 23.95 4.00 -50.10
N THR A 227 23.11 4.19 -51.11
CA THR A 227 22.08 5.23 -51.05
C THR A 227 21.22 4.94 -49.83
N THR A 228 21.27 5.81 -48.80
CA THR A 228 20.38 5.70 -47.65
C THR A 228 18.95 5.74 -48.17
N ARG A 229 18.26 4.60 -48.14
CA ARG A 229 16.84 4.56 -48.53
C ARG A 229 16.03 5.19 -47.41
N ARG A 230 15.22 6.20 -47.73
CA ARG A 230 14.16 6.67 -46.84
C ARG A 230 13.12 5.56 -46.73
N MET A 231 13.18 4.74 -45.69
CA MET A 231 12.21 3.66 -45.50
C MET A 231 10.89 4.22 -44.97
N ALA A 232 9.78 3.77 -45.54
CA ALA A 232 8.46 4.07 -45.03
C ALA A 232 8.29 3.50 -43.61
N SER A 233 7.61 4.25 -42.75
CA SER A 233 7.26 3.87 -41.39
C SER A 233 6.24 2.74 -41.37
N SER A 234 6.65 1.50 -41.62
CA SER A 234 5.92 0.32 -41.14
C SER A 234 6.77 -0.94 -41.28
N PRO A 235 7.30 -1.50 -40.19
CA PRO A 235 7.77 -2.88 -40.20
C PRO A 235 6.56 -3.82 -40.12
N ALA A 236 6.72 -5.01 -40.71
CA ALA A 236 5.79 -6.12 -40.60
C ALA A 236 5.38 -6.36 -39.13
N ARG A 237 4.11 -6.75 -38.93
CA ARG A 237 3.51 -7.04 -37.62
C ARG A 237 4.36 -8.10 -36.89
N CYS A 238 5.14 -7.70 -35.88
CA CYS A 238 5.67 -8.61 -34.87
C CYS A 238 4.46 -9.27 -34.19
N GLY A 239 4.18 -10.53 -34.49
CA GLY A 239 3.07 -11.28 -33.87
C GLY A 239 2.31 -12.23 -34.79
N ALA A 240 2.53 -12.21 -36.11
CA ALA A 240 1.97 -13.25 -36.99
C ALA A 240 2.79 -14.55 -36.89
N ARG A 241 2.85 -15.17 -35.70
CA ARG A 241 3.18 -16.59 -35.58
C ARG A 241 2.01 -17.40 -36.15
N ASN A 242 2.26 -18.63 -36.62
CA ASN A 242 1.23 -19.57 -37.07
C ASN A 242 0.09 -19.66 -36.04
N ILE A 243 -1.00 -18.92 -36.29
CA ILE A 243 -2.17 -18.91 -35.41
C ILE A 243 -2.83 -20.28 -35.56
N HIS A 244 -2.90 -21.05 -34.49
CA HIS A 244 -3.72 -22.26 -34.50
C HIS A 244 -5.19 -21.85 -34.43
N TYR A 245 -5.83 -21.78 -35.61
CA TYR A 245 -7.26 -21.43 -35.78
C TYR A 245 -8.24 -22.50 -35.22
N HIS A 246 -7.74 -23.69 -34.87
CA HIS A 246 -8.56 -24.83 -34.50
C HIS A 246 -8.16 -25.36 -33.12
N GLY A 247 -8.66 -24.72 -32.06
CA GLY A 247 -8.64 -25.35 -30.74
C GLY A 247 -9.89 -26.18 -30.46
N GLU A 248 -9.90 -26.76 -29.26
CA GLU A 248 -10.96 -27.63 -28.76
C GLU A 248 -12.35 -26.96 -28.88
N LEU A 249 -13.34 -27.75 -29.33
CA LEU A 249 -14.74 -27.30 -29.43
C LEU A 249 -15.29 -27.04 -28.02
N MET A 250 -15.80 -25.84 -27.81
CA MET A 250 -16.48 -25.43 -26.58
C MET A 250 -17.77 -24.70 -26.96
N PRO A 251 -18.90 -25.42 -27.12
CA PRO A 251 -20.15 -24.86 -27.64
C PRO A 251 -20.55 -23.56 -26.94
N LEU A 252 -20.87 -22.54 -27.76
CA LEU A 252 -21.28 -21.20 -27.31
C LEU A 252 -20.34 -20.53 -26.30
N CYS A 253 -19.10 -20.98 -26.17
CA CYS A 253 -18.14 -20.52 -25.17
C CYS A 253 -18.68 -20.49 -23.73
N GLY A 254 -19.61 -21.40 -23.40
CA GLY A 254 -20.22 -21.50 -22.08
C GLY A 254 -21.51 -20.71 -21.88
N LEU A 255 -21.99 -19.98 -22.89
CA LEU A 255 -23.31 -19.32 -22.86
C LEU A 255 -24.44 -20.35 -22.95
N LYS A 256 -25.58 -20.03 -22.31
CA LYS A 256 -26.80 -20.85 -22.37
C LYS A 256 -27.53 -20.70 -23.72
N GLU A 257 -27.45 -19.51 -24.31
CA GLU A 257 -28.12 -19.15 -25.57
C GLU A 257 -27.12 -18.52 -26.54
N ALA A 258 -27.43 -18.61 -27.84
CA ALA A 258 -26.57 -18.04 -28.88
C ALA A 258 -26.66 -16.51 -28.91
N CYS A 259 -25.55 -15.85 -29.25
CA CYS A 259 -25.50 -14.40 -29.39
C CYS A 259 -26.26 -13.91 -30.63
N SER A 260 -26.66 -12.64 -30.62
CA SER A 260 -27.27 -12.00 -31.79
C SER A 260 -26.29 -11.91 -32.97
N THR A 261 -26.80 -11.69 -34.19
CA THR A 261 -26.01 -11.70 -35.44
C THR A 261 -24.89 -10.64 -35.51
N ASN A 262 -24.88 -9.64 -34.64
CA ASN A 262 -23.85 -8.59 -34.57
C ASN A 262 -22.90 -8.72 -33.37
N GLN A 263 -22.93 -9.89 -32.72
CA GLN A 263 -22.14 -10.19 -31.53
C GLN A 263 -21.41 -11.52 -31.70
N VAL A 264 -20.34 -11.71 -30.93
CA VAL A 264 -19.59 -12.97 -30.87
C VAL A 264 -19.58 -13.50 -29.45
N ALA A 265 -19.71 -14.82 -29.30
CA ALA A 265 -19.60 -15.48 -28.01
C ALA A 265 -18.13 -15.51 -27.57
N ILE A 266 -17.84 -14.97 -26.38
CA ILE A 266 -16.52 -15.01 -25.76
C ILE A 266 -16.63 -15.69 -24.41
N GLY A 267 -15.70 -16.61 -24.11
CA GLY A 267 -15.56 -17.23 -22.80
C GLY A 267 -14.14 -17.08 -22.30
N VAL A 268 -13.97 -16.81 -21.01
CA VAL A 268 -12.66 -16.66 -20.38
C VAL A 268 -12.57 -17.48 -19.09
N PHE A 269 -11.38 -17.98 -18.80
CA PHE A 269 -11.05 -18.59 -17.53
C PHE A 269 -9.64 -18.26 -17.09
N THR A 270 -9.50 -17.94 -15.81
CA THR A 270 -8.21 -17.79 -15.15
C THR A 270 -8.30 -17.99 -13.64
N GLY A 271 -7.18 -18.35 -12.99
CA GLY A 271 -6.99 -18.18 -11.54
C GLY A 271 -7.18 -19.39 -10.65
N GLN A 272 -7.13 -20.62 -11.17
CA GLN A 272 -7.21 -21.83 -10.35
C GLN A 272 -5.83 -22.47 -10.15
N GLU A 273 -5.06 -21.89 -9.23
CA GLU A 273 -3.70 -22.32 -8.88
C GLU A 273 -2.71 -22.34 -10.07
N ASN A 274 -1.49 -22.84 -9.84
CA ASN A 274 -0.52 -23.10 -10.91
C ASN A 274 -0.84 -24.35 -11.74
N SER A 275 -1.88 -25.10 -11.37
CA SER A 275 -2.18 -26.42 -11.92
C SER A 275 -3.15 -26.38 -13.11
N LEU A 276 -3.95 -25.31 -13.26
CA LEU A 276 -4.89 -25.16 -14.37
C LEU A 276 -4.54 -23.96 -15.25
N PRO A 277 -4.21 -24.21 -16.54
CA PRO A 277 -3.85 -23.14 -17.45
C PRO A 277 -5.07 -22.27 -17.80
N PRO A 278 -4.84 -20.97 -18.11
CA PRO A 278 -5.90 -20.09 -18.56
C PRO A 278 -6.45 -20.56 -19.91
N TRP A 279 -7.68 -20.18 -20.21
CA TRP A 279 -8.19 -20.34 -21.57
C TRP A 279 -9.10 -19.19 -22.00
N ILE A 280 -9.08 -18.94 -23.30
CA ILE A 280 -9.97 -17.98 -23.98
C ILE A 280 -10.68 -18.73 -25.11
N CYS A 281 -12.01 -18.62 -25.13
CA CYS A 281 -12.88 -19.16 -26.16
C CYS A 281 -13.48 -18.03 -26.99
N VAL A 282 -13.50 -18.20 -28.31
CA VAL A 282 -14.12 -17.29 -29.27
C VAL A 282 -14.99 -18.12 -30.22
N ASP A 283 -16.25 -17.74 -30.35
CA ASP A 283 -17.24 -18.33 -31.26
C ASP A 283 -17.30 -19.87 -31.22
N GLY A 284 -17.39 -20.41 -30.01
CA GLY A 284 -17.53 -21.85 -29.79
C GLY A 284 -16.22 -22.65 -29.84
N ARG A 285 -15.05 -22.00 -29.91
CA ARG A 285 -13.74 -22.66 -29.98
C ARG A 285 -12.75 -22.03 -29.02
N LYS A 286 -12.01 -22.85 -28.27
CA LYS A 286 -10.86 -22.35 -27.50
C LYS A 286 -9.78 -21.88 -28.47
N VAL A 287 -9.32 -20.64 -28.33
CA VAL A 287 -8.25 -20.05 -29.16
C VAL A 287 -6.98 -19.77 -28.35
N MET A 288 -7.05 -19.91 -27.04
CA MET A 288 -5.90 -19.81 -26.14
C MET A 288 -6.05 -20.88 -25.04
N SER A 289 -5.01 -21.67 -24.81
CA SER A 289 -4.82 -22.59 -23.66
C SER A 289 -3.37 -23.08 -23.63
N GLU A 290 -2.97 -23.88 -22.63
CA GLU A 290 -1.60 -24.45 -22.57
C GLU A 290 -1.16 -25.10 -23.88
N ASN A 291 -2.03 -25.93 -24.46
CA ASN A 291 -1.76 -26.65 -25.71
C ASN A 291 -2.15 -25.86 -26.98
N ILE A 292 -2.73 -24.66 -26.83
CA ILE A 292 -3.23 -23.84 -27.95
C ILE A 292 -2.69 -22.40 -27.81
N ASN A 293 -1.78 -22.01 -28.71
CA ASN A 293 -1.14 -20.69 -28.68
C ASN A 293 -0.38 -20.37 -27.37
N LYS A 294 0.03 -21.41 -26.61
CA LYS A 294 0.91 -21.36 -25.44
C LYS A 294 0.36 -20.53 -24.27
N GLY A 295 -0.93 -20.63 -24.00
CA GLY A 295 -1.54 -19.96 -22.85
C GLY A 295 -0.92 -20.44 -21.52
N GLY A 296 -0.48 -19.52 -20.67
CA GLY A 296 0.24 -19.86 -19.44
C GLY A 296 0.45 -18.65 -18.51
N ARG A 297 1.46 -18.72 -17.64
CA ARG A 297 1.80 -17.63 -16.69
C ARG A 297 1.95 -16.27 -17.37
N GLY A 298 1.46 -15.21 -16.74
CA GLY A 298 1.50 -13.85 -17.26
C GLY A 298 0.25 -13.50 -18.08
N PHE A 299 0.41 -12.57 -19.03
CA PHE A 299 -0.67 -12.08 -19.89
C PHE A 299 -0.93 -13.02 -21.07
N ASN A 300 -2.20 -13.32 -21.28
CA ASN A 300 -2.69 -14.11 -22.41
C ASN A 300 -3.73 -13.26 -23.14
N VAL A 301 -3.40 -12.82 -24.35
CA VAL A 301 -4.15 -11.82 -25.09
C VAL A 301 -4.65 -12.40 -26.42
N VAL A 302 -5.91 -12.15 -26.73
CA VAL A 302 -6.59 -12.51 -27.97
C VAL A 302 -7.18 -11.24 -28.56
N THR A 303 -6.95 -10.99 -29.85
CA THR A 303 -7.47 -9.79 -30.52
C THR A 303 -8.43 -10.16 -31.65
N LEU A 304 -9.59 -9.50 -31.71
CA LEU A 304 -10.60 -9.68 -32.76
C LEU A 304 -10.73 -8.43 -33.63
N ASN A 305 -11.06 -8.65 -34.90
CA ASN A 305 -11.30 -7.58 -35.85
C ASN A 305 -12.62 -6.85 -35.53
N LYS A 306 -12.57 -5.53 -35.53
CA LYS A 306 -13.71 -4.66 -35.23
C LYS A 306 -14.94 -4.87 -36.13
N ASP A 307 -14.72 -5.23 -37.39
CA ASP A 307 -15.79 -5.31 -38.40
C ASP A 307 -16.31 -6.74 -38.56
N THR A 308 -15.43 -7.75 -38.50
CA THR A 308 -15.79 -9.16 -38.73
C THR A 308 -15.96 -9.98 -37.46
N LEU A 309 -15.46 -9.50 -36.31
CA LEU A 309 -15.34 -10.24 -35.05
C LEU A 309 -14.49 -11.52 -35.15
N GLN A 310 -13.73 -11.68 -36.24
CA GLN A 310 -12.83 -12.81 -36.43
C GLN A 310 -11.50 -12.59 -35.71
N LEU A 311 -10.89 -13.69 -35.28
CA LEU A 311 -9.57 -13.72 -34.66
C LEU A 311 -8.50 -13.11 -35.57
N ILE A 312 -7.82 -12.05 -35.10
CA ILE A 312 -6.68 -11.43 -35.78
C ILE A 312 -5.37 -12.05 -35.33
N SER A 313 -5.15 -12.13 -34.01
CA SER A 313 -3.88 -12.53 -33.43
C SER A 313 -4.03 -12.95 -31.97
N THR A 314 -3.03 -13.66 -31.48
CA THR A 314 -2.91 -14.10 -30.08
C THR A 314 -1.50 -13.79 -29.57
N MET A 315 -1.37 -13.45 -28.29
CA MET A 315 -0.10 -13.15 -27.64
C MET A 315 -0.05 -13.78 -26.25
N HIS A 316 1.07 -14.39 -25.90
CA HIS A 316 1.38 -14.82 -24.53
C HIS A 316 2.65 -14.08 -24.08
N ALA A 317 2.56 -13.40 -22.94
CA ALA A 317 3.66 -12.63 -22.35
C ALA A 317 3.83 -12.99 -20.87
N ASP A 318 4.92 -13.68 -20.55
CA ASP A 318 5.29 -14.03 -19.16
C ASP A 318 5.91 -12.81 -18.44
N THR A 319 5.07 -11.86 -18.07
CA THR A 319 5.43 -10.62 -17.34
C THR A 319 5.76 -10.85 -15.86
N TYR A 320 5.91 -12.11 -15.43
CA TYR A 320 6.53 -12.47 -14.17
C TYR A 320 8.05 -12.62 -14.33
N THR A 321 8.48 -13.34 -15.38
CA THR A 321 9.89 -13.61 -15.65
C THR A 321 10.56 -12.50 -16.46
N TYR A 322 9.87 -11.96 -17.46
CA TYR A 322 10.40 -10.96 -18.39
C TYR A 322 9.68 -9.61 -18.22
N ASP A 323 10.25 -8.54 -18.78
CA ASP A 323 9.56 -7.25 -18.82
C ASP A 323 8.36 -7.27 -19.80
N SER A 324 7.53 -6.22 -19.75
CA SER A 324 6.32 -6.11 -20.57
C SER A 324 6.55 -5.53 -21.98
N ALA A 325 7.78 -5.38 -22.48
CA ALA A 325 8.03 -4.71 -23.75
C ALA A 325 7.34 -5.39 -24.95
N ASP A 326 7.34 -6.73 -24.99
CA ASP A 326 6.67 -7.49 -26.05
C ASP A 326 5.14 -7.30 -26.00
N LEU A 327 4.56 -7.20 -24.81
CA LEU A 327 3.14 -6.88 -24.62
C LEU A 327 2.81 -5.47 -25.09
N GLU A 328 3.64 -4.48 -24.74
CA GLU A 328 3.47 -3.08 -25.15
C GLU A 328 3.50 -2.95 -26.68
N LEU A 329 4.51 -3.52 -27.33
CA LEU A 329 4.64 -3.50 -28.79
C LEU A 329 3.45 -4.18 -29.48
N TYR A 330 2.96 -5.29 -28.92
CA TYR A 330 1.78 -5.98 -29.43
C TYR A 330 0.54 -5.08 -29.36
N LEU A 331 0.24 -4.51 -28.18
CA LEU A 331 -0.92 -3.64 -27.95
C LEU A 331 -0.87 -2.36 -28.80
N GLU A 332 0.30 -1.76 -28.96
CA GLU A 332 0.52 -0.60 -29.83
C GLU A 332 0.27 -0.92 -31.32
N SER A 333 0.58 -2.14 -31.77
CA SER A 333 0.44 -2.54 -33.17
C SER A 333 -1.01 -2.75 -33.64
N LEU A 334 -1.96 -2.87 -32.70
CA LEU A 334 -3.38 -3.11 -33.01
C LEU A 334 -4.03 -1.91 -33.70
N ASN A 335 -5.07 -2.13 -34.49
CA ASN A 335 -5.79 -1.03 -35.13
C ASN A 335 -6.80 -0.41 -34.15
N VAL A 336 -7.11 0.88 -34.34
CA VAL A 336 -8.19 1.52 -33.58
C VAL A 336 -9.51 0.81 -33.89
N GLY A 337 -10.21 0.42 -32.83
CA GLY A 337 -11.43 -0.36 -32.85
C GLY A 337 -11.23 -1.86 -32.69
N ASP A 338 -10.01 -2.41 -32.76
CA ASP A 338 -9.82 -3.85 -32.52
C ASP A 338 -10.20 -4.21 -31.07
N ILE A 339 -10.85 -5.36 -30.89
CA ILE A 339 -11.32 -5.85 -29.58
C ILE A 339 -10.20 -6.67 -28.95
N VAL A 340 -9.88 -6.38 -27.69
CA VAL A 340 -8.80 -7.03 -26.94
C VAL A 340 -9.39 -7.81 -25.78
N ILE A 341 -9.13 -9.11 -25.74
CA ILE A 341 -9.46 -9.99 -24.63
C ILE A 341 -8.14 -10.39 -23.95
N ALA A 342 -8.00 -10.11 -22.66
CA ALA A 342 -6.83 -10.47 -21.88
C ALA A 342 -7.22 -11.24 -20.63
N VAL A 343 -6.43 -12.27 -20.28
CA VAL A 343 -6.48 -12.95 -18.97
C VAL A 343 -5.06 -13.05 -18.41
N VAL A 344 -4.93 -12.90 -17.10
CA VAL A 344 -3.66 -13.08 -16.36
C VAL A 344 -3.71 -14.38 -15.59
N ALA A 345 -2.71 -15.25 -15.74
CA ALA A 345 -2.58 -16.51 -14.99
C ALA A 345 -1.28 -16.58 -14.18
N ASP A 346 -1.31 -17.29 -13.05
CA ASP A 346 -0.26 -17.33 -12.01
C ASP A 346 0.12 -15.93 -11.51
N ASP A 347 0.98 -15.22 -12.23
CA ASP A 347 1.30 -13.82 -11.97
C ASP A 347 1.54 -13.07 -13.27
N GLY A 348 0.91 -11.90 -13.41
CA GLY A 348 1.17 -10.96 -14.49
C GLY A 348 1.72 -9.62 -14.01
N ALA A 349 1.76 -9.36 -12.70
CA ALA A 349 2.00 -8.02 -12.17
C ALA A 349 3.47 -7.69 -11.93
N LYS A 350 4.31 -8.69 -11.62
CA LYS A 350 5.65 -8.48 -11.04
C LYS A 350 6.58 -7.60 -11.88
N LYS A 351 6.59 -7.77 -13.21
CA LYS A 351 7.40 -6.95 -14.14
C LYS A 351 6.54 -6.21 -15.17
N LEU A 352 5.28 -5.93 -14.84
CA LEU A 352 4.38 -5.15 -15.68
C LEU A 352 4.71 -3.66 -15.57
N SER A 353 5.13 -3.04 -16.66
CA SER A 353 5.50 -1.62 -16.69
C SER A 353 4.28 -0.70 -16.57
N TYR A 354 4.54 0.56 -16.19
CA TYR A 354 3.53 1.62 -16.23
C TYR A 354 2.96 1.84 -17.64
N SER A 355 3.82 1.80 -18.66
CA SER A 355 3.44 1.92 -20.08
C SER A 355 2.43 0.84 -20.50
N ALA A 356 2.65 -0.42 -20.11
CA ALA A 356 1.71 -1.50 -20.37
C ALA A 356 0.35 -1.28 -19.68
N ARG A 357 0.36 -0.78 -18.43
CA ARG A 357 -0.87 -0.45 -17.69
C ARG A 357 -1.64 0.69 -18.35
N GLU A 358 -0.94 1.74 -18.80
CA GLU A 358 -1.52 2.88 -19.51
C GLU A 358 -2.15 2.45 -20.85
N LEU A 359 -1.46 1.59 -21.62
CA LEU A 359 -2.00 1.06 -22.87
C LEU A 359 -3.31 0.29 -22.65
N LEU A 360 -3.37 -0.58 -21.65
CA LEU A 360 -4.60 -1.33 -21.31
C LEU A 360 -5.69 -0.41 -20.76
N ASN A 361 -5.33 0.60 -19.97
CA ASN A 361 -6.26 1.62 -19.48
C ASN A 361 -6.90 2.41 -20.64
N ASN A 362 -6.10 2.81 -21.63
CA ASN A 362 -6.54 3.45 -22.87
C ASN A 362 -7.39 2.54 -23.80
N MET A 363 -7.44 1.24 -23.51
CA MET A 363 -8.35 0.28 -24.16
C MET A 363 -9.62 0.03 -23.35
N GLY A 364 -9.80 0.74 -22.24
CA GLY A 364 -10.98 0.72 -21.39
C GLY A 364 -10.84 -0.07 -20.08
N SER A 365 -9.65 -0.48 -19.66
CA SER A 365 -9.48 -1.16 -18.37
C SER A 365 -9.53 -0.17 -17.21
N GLY A 366 -10.44 -0.39 -16.26
CA GLY A 366 -10.51 0.33 -14.99
C GLY A 366 -9.67 -0.29 -13.89
N PHE A 367 -9.46 -1.61 -13.90
CA PHE A 367 -8.79 -2.33 -12.80
C PHE A 367 -7.33 -2.68 -13.06
N ILE A 368 -6.77 -2.42 -14.25
CA ILE A 368 -5.36 -2.76 -14.54
C ILE A 368 -4.37 -2.07 -13.60
N GLN A 369 -4.70 -0.90 -13.06
CA GLN A 369 -3.84 -0.21 -12.09
C GLN A 369 -3.78 -0.94 -10.73
N ASN A 370 -4.83 -1.72 -10.42
CA ASN A 370 -4.98 -2.44 -9.16
C ASN A 370 -4.35 -3.84 -9.21
N LEU A 371 -3.94 -4.32 -10.39
CA LEU A 371 -3.34 -5.66 -10.55
C LEU A 371 -2.02 -5.76 -9.77
N ARG A 372 -2.00 -6.60 -8.72
CA ARG A 372 -0.84 -6.93 -7.88
C ARG A 372 -0.42 -8.40 -8.04
N PHE A 373 0.62 -8.77 -7.29
CA PHE A 373 1.19 -10.11 -7.28
C PHE A 373 0.11 -11.18 -7.04
N ARG A 374 0.01 -12.16 -7.95
CA ARG A 374 -0.95 -13.28 -7.95
C ARG A 374 -2.43 -12.92 -8.03
N ASP A 375 -2.78 -11.67 -8.29
CA ASP A 375 -4.17 -11.33 -8.53
C ASP A 375 -4.65 -11.96 -9.85
N VAL A 376 -5.92 -12.36 -9.86
CA VAL A 376 -6.57 -12.98 -11.00
C VAL A 376 -7.39 -11.92 -11.71
N TRP A 377 -7.14 -11.72 -13.00
CA TRP A 377 -7.74 -10.64 -13.76
C TRP A 377 -8.13 -11.10 -15.16
N PHE A 378 -9.31 -10.64 -15.61
CA PHE A 378 -9.70 -10.71 -17.01
C PHE A 378 -10.21 -9.35 -17.48
N PHE A 379 -10.09 -9.11 -18.78
CA PHE A 379 -10.49 -7.87 -19.41
C PHE A 379 -10.95 -8.12 -20.86
N ILE A 380 -12.05 -7.49 -21.24
CA ILE A 380 -12.52 -7.39 -22.63
C ILE A 380 -12.76 -5.91 -22.94
N GLY A 381 -11.85 -5.31 -23.72
CA GLY A 381 -11.92 -3.91 -24.11
C GLY A 381 -11.73 -3.70 -25.60
N GLN A 382 -11.60 -2.44 -26.00
CA GLN A 382 -11.50 -2.05 -27.39
C GLN A 382 -10.53 -0.88 -27.55
N LYS A 383 -9.61 -0.99 -28.52
CA LYS A 383 -8.59 0.04 -28.70
C LYS A 383 -9.21 1.37 -29.13
N GLY A 384 -8.96 2.41 -28.33
CA GLY A 384 -9.48 3.76 -28.57
C GLY A 384 -10.93 3.95 -28.13
N MET A 385 -11.45 3.12 -27.22
CA MET A 385 -12.77 3.37 -26.61
C MET A 385 -12.71 4.49 -25.58
N GLU A 386 -13.81 5.23 -25.43
CA GLU A 386 -13.96 6.24 -24.38
C GLU A 386 -14.59 5.62 -23.13
N GLY A 387 -14.01 5.90 -21.97
CA GLY A 387 -14.44 5.34 -20.69
C GLY A 387 -14.02 3.89 -20.52
N PHE A 388 -14.61 3.22 -19.52
CA PHE A 388 -14.20 1.90 -19.07
C PHE A 388 -15.18 0.80 -19.49
N THR A 389 -14.67 -0.40 -19.80
CA THR A 389 -15.48 -1.56 -20.18
C THR A 389 -16.27 -2.11 -18.99
N THR A 390 -17.45 -2.68 -19.23
CA THR A 390 -18.20 -3.41 -18.20
C THR A 390 -17.82 -4.88 -18.11
N MET A 391 -16.87 -5.34 -18.95
CA MET A 391 -16.44 -6.72 -19.05
C MET A 391 -15.02 -6.87 -18.53
N GLU A 392 -14.87 -6.61 -17.23
CA GLU A 392 -13.61 -6.68 -16.50
C GLU A 392 -13.88 -7.12 -15.06
N GLN A 393 -13.00 -7.95 -14.50
CA GLN A 393 -13.05 -8.33 -13.09
C GLN A 393 -11.64 -8.64 -12.60
N ILE A 394 -11.39 -8.30 -11.34
CA ILE A 394 -10.19 -8.67 -10.59
C ILE A 394 -10.60 -9.39 -9.30
N ASN A 395 -9.92 -10.49 -8.97
CA ASN A 395 -10.00 -11.17 -7.70
C ASN A 395 -8.61 -11.14 -7.05
N TYR A 396 -8.52 -10.63 -5.82
CA TYR A 396 -7.24 -10.41 -5.13
C TYR A 396 -6.71 -11.66 -4.43
N SER A 397 -5.38 -11.78 -4.34
CA SER A 397 -4.73 -12.87 -3.61
C SER A 397 -4.91 -12.75 -2.09
N GLY A 398 -5.00 -13.91 -1.43
CA GLY A 398 -5.04 -14.00 0.04
C GLY A 398 -3.78 -13.41 0.69
N PHE A 399 -3.89 -13.02 1.97
CA PHE A 399 -2.77 -12.50 2.76
C PHE A 399 -1.62 -13.52 2.90
N ASP A 400 -1.97 -14.81 3.00
CA ASP A 400 -1.07 -15.96 3.09
C ASP A 400 -0.41 -16.33 1.74
N GLY A 401 -0.69 -15.58 0.67
CA GLY A 401 -0.29 -15.92 -0.69
C GLY A 401 -1.15 -17.02 -1.32
N GLY A 402 -2.30 -17.33 -0.71
CA GLY A 402 -3.33 -18.23 -1.23
C GLY A 402 -3.94 -17.70 -2.54
N TRP A 403 -4.39 -18.65 -3.37
CA TRP A 403 -4.93 -18.36 -4.70
C TRP A 403 -6.28 -17.65 -4.61
N PRO A 404 -6.53 -16.60 -5.44
CA PRO A 404 -7.84 -15.97 -5.52
C PRO A 404 -8.90 -16.96 -6.00
N LYS A 405 -10.18 -16.60 -5.84
CA LYS A 405 -11.26 -17.31 -6.53
C LYS A 405 -11.00 -17.25 -8.06
N PRO A 406 -11.08 -18.37 -8.79
CA PRO A 406 -10.93 -18.34 -10.24
C PRO A 406 -12.09 -17.56 -10.88
N ILE A 407 -11.79 -16.90 -11.98
CA ILE A 407 -12.79 -16.20 -12.80
C ILE A 407 -13.13 -17.09 -13.98
N LYS A 408 -14.43 -17.37 -14.16
CA LYS A 408 -14.98 -18.02 -15.35
C LYS A 408 -16.19 -17.24 -15.83
N GLN A 409 -16.07 -16.57 -16.97
CA GLN A 409 -17.12 -15.69 -17.48
C GLN A 409 -17.36 -15.92 -18.97
N SER A 410 -18.59 -15.66 -19.40
CA SER A 410 -18.99 -15.76 -20.81
C SER A 410 -19.86 -14.56 -21.20
N TYR A 411 -19.58 -13.94 -22.35
CA TYR A 411 -20.23 -12.72 -22.81
C TYR A 411 -20.59 -12.79 -24.30
N CYS A 412 -21.67 -12.09 -24.68
CA CYS A 412 -21.91 -11.72 -26.06
C CYS A 412 -21.30 -10.34 -26.35
N VAL A 413 -20.22 -10.33 -27.12
CA VAL A 413 -19.41 -9.12 -27.34
C VAL A 413 -19.78 -8.48 -28.68
N PRO A 414 -20.26 -7.22 -28.70
CA PRO A 414 -20.59 -6.50 -29.93
C PRO A 414 -19.34 -5.93 -30.62
N LYS A 415 -19.51 -5.54 -31.90
CA LYS A 415 -18.46 -4.85 -32.70
C LYS A 415 -17.96 -3.53 -32.08
N LYS A 416 -18.81 -2.85 -31.32
CA LYS A 416 -18.50 -1.59 -30.65
C LYS A 416 -18.88 -1.69 -29.17
N LEU A 417 -17.88 -1.57 -28.30
CA LEU A 417 -18.06 -1.48 -26.85
C LEU A 417 -18.50 -0.08 -26.46
N VAL A 418 -19.39 0.00 -25.46
CA VAL A 418 -19.82 1.26 -24.86
C VAL A 418 -19.16 1.35 -23.49
N GLY A 419 -18.27 2.33 -23.33
CA GLY A 419 -17.61 2.56 -22.06
C GLY A 419 -18.48 3.34 -21.07
N ARG A 420 -18.24 3.11 -19.78
CA ARG A 420 -18.81 3.91 -18.68
C ARG A 420 -17.81 4.95 -18.22
N LYS A 421 -18.29 6.13 -17.84
CA LYS A 421 -17.44 7.19 -17.24
C LYS A 421 -16.95 6.83 -15.84
N ILE A 422 -17.74 6.06 -15.11
CA ILE A 422 -17.49 5.64 -13.74
C ILE A 422 -17.75 4.13 -13.65
N ILE A 423 -16.83 3.41 -13.04
CA ILE A 423 -17.01 2.01 -12.65
C ILE A 423 -17.05 1.97 -11.12
N PRO A 424 -18.02 1.25 -10.52
CA PRO A 424 -18.00 0.99 -9.09
C PRO A 424 -16.74 0.18 -8.73
N ASP A 425 -16.10 0.55 -7.63
CA ASP A 425 -14.99 -0.24 -7.11
C ASP A 425 -15.41 -1.71 -6.88
N PRO A 426 -14.48 -2.67 -7.01
CA PRO A 426 -14.80 -4.07 -6.78
C PRO A 426 -15.34 -4.26 -5.35
N GLU A 427 -16.27 -5.21 -5.17
CA GLU A 427 -16.80 -5.57 -3.84
C GLU A 427 -15.69 -6.00 -2.87
N PHE A 428 -14.61 -6.57 -3.41
CA PHE A 428 -13.42 -6.93 -2.64
C PHE A 428 -12.43 -5.77 -2.69
N TYR A 429 -12.18 -5.15 -1.55
CA TYR A 429 -11.11 -4.18 -1.36
C TYR A 429 -9.85 -4.90 -0.89
N ARG A 430 -8.67 -4.33 -1.16
CA ARG A 430 -7.40 -4.81 -0.64
C ARG A 430 -6.75 -3.68 0.14
N PHE A 431 -6.50 -3.89 1.44
CA PHE A 431 -5.92 -2.89 2.32
C PHE A 431 -4.41 -3.11 2.47
N ASP A 432 -3.66 -2.68 1.45
CA ASP A 432 -2.22 -2.92 1.34
C ASP A 432 -1.44 -2.39 2.57
N GLU A 433 -1.78 -1.20 3.07
CA GLU A 433 -1.09 -0.61 4.22
C GLU A 433 -1.27 -1.44 5.50
N ARG A 434 -2.48 -1.93 5.76
CA ARG A 434 -2.75 -2.84 6.89
C ARG A 434 -2.05 -4.18 6.71
N ARG A 435 -2.03 -4.74 5.49
CA ARG A 435 -1.28 -5.97 5.19
C ARG A 435 0.22 -5.80 5.41
N GLU A 436 0.82 -4.68 5.02
CA GLU A 436 2.24 -4.41 5.25
C GLU A 436 2.55 -4.24 6.74
N PHE A 437 1.68 -3.57 7.50
CA PHE A 437 1.78 -3.53 8.95
C PHE A 437 1.77 -4.94 9.56
N CYS A 438 0.84 -5.78 9.13
CA CYS A 438 0.69 -7.16 9.61
C CYS A 438 1.83 -8.11 9.21
N LYS A 439 2.60 -7.78 8.16
CA LYS A 439 3.84 -8.51 7.84
C LYS A 439 5.02 -8.05 8.69
N LYS A 440 5.01 -6.79 9.11
CA LYS A 440 6.10 -6.15 9.82
C LYS A 440 6.04 -6.40 11.33
N TYR A 441 4.84 -6.50 11.89
CA TYR A 441 4.61 -6.60 13.33
C TYR A 441 3.76 -7.81 13.70
N ASP A 442 4.24 -8.58 14.68
CA ASP A 442 3.51 -9.67 15.32
C ASP A 442 2.67 -9.14 16.50
N GLY A 443 1.80 -9.99 17.06
CA GLY A 443 1.03 -9.66 18.28
C GLY A 443 -0.35 -9.05 18.04
N TYR A 444 -0.78 -8.96 16.78
CA TYR A 444 -2.06 -8.41 16.34
C TYR A 444 -2.98 -9.47 15.69
N PRO A 445 -3.24 -10.63 16.32
CA PRO A 445 -3.92 -11.76 15.67
C PRO A 445 -5.32 -11.45 15.13
N GLU A 446 -6.10 -10.62 15.83
CA GLU A 446 -7.44 -10.22 15.37
C GLU A 446 -7.36 -9.17 14.25
N PHE A 447 -6.51 -8.16 14.43
CA PHE A 447 -6.33 -7.10 13.44
C PHE A 447 -5.61 -7.58 12.17
N CYS A 448 -4.84 -8.66 12.24
CA CYS A 448 -4.13 -9.24 11.12
C CYS A 448 -4.74 -10.55 10.64
N ASP A 449 -5.97 -10.85 11.07
CA ASP A 449 -6.67 -12.04 10.61
C ASP A 449 -6.88 -11.98 9.07
N PRO A 450 -6.43 -12.99 8.31
CA PRO A 450 -6.57 -13.00 6.85
C PRO A 450 -8.00 -12.84 6.32
N SER A 451 -9.02 -13.16 7.12
CA SER A 451 -10.43 -12.99 6.75
C SER A 451 -10.94 -11.56 6.91
N HIS A 452 -10.25 -10.73 7.69
CA HIS A 452 -10.65 -9.36 8.05
C HIS A 452 -9.59 -8.30 7.75
N VAL A 453 -8.39 -8.68 7.30
CA VAL A 453 -7.26 -7.77 7.06
C VAL A 453 -7.55 -6.69 6.01
N ASP A 454 -8.50 -6.94 5.11
CA ASP A 454 -8.92 -5.97 4.09
C ASP A 454 -10.17 -5.17 4.46
N ASP A 455 -10.73 -5.38 5.66
CA ASP A 455 -11.86 -4.60 6.14
C ASP A 455 -11.47 -3.12 6.24
N GLN A 456 -12.35 -2.25 5.73
CA GLN A 456 -12.08 -0.83 5.64
C GLN A 456 -12.25 -0.14 6.98
N LEU A 457 -11.26 0.67 7.35
CA LEU A 457 -11.34 1.58 8.50
C LEU A 457 -12.03 2.87 8.05
N LYS A 458 -13.31 3.01 8.38
CA LYS A 458 -14.16 4.14 7.98
C LYS A 458 -14.79 4.82 9.19
N THR A 459 -14.89 6.15 9.09
CA THR A 459 -15.64 6.96 10.06
C THR A 459 -17.13 6.82 9.87
N VAL A 460 -17.87 7.05 10.95
CA VAL A 460 -19.33 7.11 10.95
C VAL A 460 -19.76 8.58 10.94
N GLY A 461 -20.69 8.91 10.04
CA GLY A 461 -21.29 10.25 9.98
C GLY A 461 -22.00 10.62 11.28
N VAL A 462 -22.23 11.92 11.51
CA VAL A 462 -22.97 12.40 12.69
C VAL A 462 -24.37 11.78 12.67
N ALA A 463 -24.69 10.97 13.68
CA ALA A 463 -25.99 10.30 13.79
C ALA A 463 -27.10 11.28 14.23
N ASP A 464 -26.79 12.18 15.17
CA ASP A 464 -27.71 13.23 15.64
C ASP A 464 -27.45 14.55 14.91
N HIS A 465 -28.38 14.96 14.06
CA HIS A 465 -28.31 16.23 13.33
C HIS A 465 -28.18 17.47 14.23
N ASN A 466 -28.65 17.41 15.49
CA ASN A 466 -28.52 18.54 16.43
C ASN A 466 -27.07 18.80 16.85
N LEU A 467 -26.22 17.77 16.77
CA LEU A 467 -24.80 17.90 17.10
C LEU A 467 -23.95 18.31 15.91
N GLN A 468 -24.54 18.52 14.73
CA GLN A 468 -23.77 18.90 13.54
C GLN A 468 -23.02 20.22 13.78
N GLY A 469 -21.68 20.17 13.68
CA GLY A 469 -20.82 21.33 13.95
C GLY A 469 -20.62 21.66 15.43
N HIS A 470 -21.03 20.78 16.35
CA HIS A 470 -20.81 20.98 17.78
C HIS A 470 -19.31 20.96 18.14
N GLN A 471 -18.91 21.84 19.06
CA GLN A 471 -17.51 22.05 19.48
C GLN A 471 -16.83 20.79 20.06
N ILE A 472 -17.61 19.80 20.49
CA ILE A 472 -17.08 18.53 21.00
C ILE A 472 -16.22 17.81 19.94
N PHE A 473 -16.59 17.93 18.65
CA PHE A 473 -15.87 17.33 17.53
C PHE A 473 -14.58 18.08 17.18
N ASP A 474 -14.43 19.30 17.69
CA ASP A 474 -13.23 20.14 17.61
C ASP A 474 -12.34 20.02 18.86
N THR A 475 -12.78 19.28 19.87
CA THR A 475 -12.02 19.09 21.11
C THR A 475 -10.91 18.06 20.88
N PRO A 476 -9.64 18.36 21.24
CA PRO A 476 -8.54 17.40 21.13
C PRO A 476 -8.86 16.09 21.83
N PHE A 477 -8.76 14.99 21.08
CA PHE A 477 -9.02 13.65 21.55
C PHE A 477 -7.70 12.90 21.71
N ILE A 478 -7.24 12.76 22.95
CA ILE A 478 -5.95 12.18 23.28
C ILE A 478 -6.12 10.70 23.63
N ILE A 479 -5.44 9.84 22.90
CA ILE A 479 -5.35 8.41 23.19
C ILE A 479 -3.95 8.12 23.70
N VAL A 480 -3.86 7.53 24.89
CA VAL A 480 -2.59 7.14 25.53
C VAL A 480 -2.48 5.61 25.51
N PRO A 481 -1.68 5.04 24.59
CA PRO A 481 -1.38 3.61 24.57
C PRO A 481 -0.68 3.15 25.84
N GLY A 482 -0.90 1.88 26.18
CA GLY A 482 -0.13 1.15 27.17
C GLY A 482 0.68 0.05 26.48
N MET A 483 0.57 -1.18 26.98
CA MET A 483 1.36 -2.33 26.55
C MET A 483 0.53 -3.42 25.87
N ASN A 484 -0.80 -3.29 25.85
CA ASN A 484 -1.69 -4.29 25.29
C ASN A 484 -2.12 -3.86 23.88
N HIS A 485 -1.37 -4.34 22.90
CA HIS A 485 -1.53 -3.94 21.50
C HIS A 485 -2.94 -4.24 20.95
N ASN A 486 -3.54 -5.37 21.33
CA ASN A 486 -4.89 -5.73 20.90
C ASN A 486 -5.95 -4.85 21.56
N ALA A 487 -5.74 -4.48 22.83
CA ALA A 487 -6.64 -3.54 23.50
C ALA A 487 -6.59 -2.17 22.82
N LEU A 488 -5.38 -1.70 22.45
CA LEU A 488 -5.20 -0.47 21.70
C LEU A 488 -5.96 -0.48 20.38
N VAL A 489 -5.83 -1.54 19.56
CA VAL A 489 -6.56 -1.66 18.29
C VAL A 489 -8.06 -1.45 18.50
N ARG A 490 -8.67 -2.17 19.45
CA ARG A 490 -10.12 -2.08 19.71
C ARG A 490 -10.54 -0.69 20.21
N THR A 491 -9.67 -0.03 20.98
CA THR A 491 -9.87 1.37 21.39
C THR A 491 -9.84 2.31 20.18
N LEU A 492 -8.89 2.13 19.26
CA LEU A 492 -8.81 2.91 18.02
C LEU A 492 -10.02 2.66 17.11
N GLU A 493 -10.48 1.41 16.98
CA GLU A 493 -11.68 1.04 16.23
C GLU A 493 -12.94 1.71 16.80
N THR A 494 -13.18 1.58 18.11
CA THR A 494 -14.35 2.20 18.74
C THR A 494 -14.28 3.73 18.78
N ALA A 495 -13.07 4.32 18.77
CA ALA A 495 -12.87 5.75 18.58
C ALA A 495 -13.20 6.21 17.15
N LEU A 496 -12.76 5.46 16.14
CA LEU A 496 -13.06 5.74 14.73
C LEU A 496 -14.57 5.65 14.44
N MET A 497 -15.26 4.74 15.13
CA MET A 497 -16.71 4.54 15.01
C MET A 497 -17.56 5.59 15.71
N GLN A 498 -16.97 6.53 16.45
CA GLN A 498 -17.74 7.58 17.13
C GLN A 498 -18.45 8.50 16.11
N PRO A 499 -19.78 8.64 16.15
CA PRO A 499 -20.50 9.49 15.21
C PRO A 499 -20.02 10.94 15.26
N GLY A 500 -19.54 11.47 14.14
CA GLY A 500 -19.05 12.85 14.04
C GLY A 500 -17.58 13.07 14.43
N ILE A 501 -16.84 12.01 14.76
CA ILE A 501 -15.40 12.13 15.03
C ILE A 501 -14.65 12.76 13.86
N ARG A 502 -13.74 13.67 14.18
CA ARG A 502 -12.79 14.26 13.24
C ARG A 502 -11.43 13.66 13.49
N GLN A 503 -10.97 12.82 12.57
CA GLN A 503 -9.74 12.02 12.71
C GLN A 503 -8.52 12.92 12.94
N GLU A 504 -8.50 14.13 12.37
CA GLU A 504 -7.46 15.14 12.54
C GLU A 504 -7.32 15.68 13.97
N ASN A 505 -8.37 15.57 14.78
CA ASN A 505 -8.37 16.00 16.19
C ASN A 505 -8.02 14.85 17.14
N VAL A 506 -7.90 13.62 16.63
CA VAL A 506 -7.44 12.45 17.40
C VAL A 506 -5.92 12.40 17.39
N MET A 507 -5.32 12.34 18.58
CA MET A 507 -3.88 12.32 18.78
C MET A 507 -3.49 11.10 19.62
N VAL A 508 -2.84 10.12 18.99
CA VAL A 508 -2.28 8.94 19.67
C VAL A 508 -0.87 9.27 20.16
N MET A 509 -0.67 9.31 21.47
CA MET A 509 0.60 9.67 22.09
C MET A 509 1.35 8.43 22.60
N TRP A 510 2.27 7.91 21.81
CA TRP A 510 2.86 6.57 21.99
C TRP A 510 4.30 6.62 22.53
N ASP A 511 4.72 5.61 23.30
CA ASP A 511 6.11 5.49 23.79
C ASP A 511 7.08 5.21 22.63
N GLU A 512 8.14 6.00 22.49
CA GLU A 512 9.12 5.91 21.40
C GLU A 512 9.73 4.51 21.16
N LYS A 513 9.70 3.61 22.17
CA LYS A 513 10.14 2.22 22.01
C LYS A 513 9.16 1.32 21.24
N PHE A 514 7.93 1.79 21.01
CA PHE A 514 6.88 1.06 20.31
C PHE A 514 6.43 1.85 19.06
N PRO A 515 7.30 2.00 18.04
CA PRO A 515 6.98 2.73 16.81
C PRO A 515 5.79 2.16 16.05
N GLU A 516 5.47 0.88 16.26
CA GLU A 516 4.27 0.26 15.72
C GLU A 516 2.97 0.96 16.13
N HIS A 517 2.89 1.55 17.34
CA HIS A 517 1.70 2.29 17.75
C HIS A 517 1.48 3.56 16.92
N GLY A 518 2.56 4.22 16.47
CA GLY A 518 2.48 5.37 15.57
C GLY A 518 2.08 4.99 14.15
N GLU A 519 2.63 3.89 13.63
CA GLU A 519 2.22 3.33 12.33
C GLU A 519 0.77 2.86 12.35
N LEU A 520 0.34 2.21 13.44
CA LEU A 520 -1.04 1.82 13.67
C LEU A 520 -1.96 3.05 13.68
N ALA A 521 -1.64 4.09 14.45
CA ALA A 521 -2.43 5.34 14.46
C ALA A 521 -2.59 5.95 13.06
N THR A 522 -1.53 5.88 12.25
CA THR A 522 -1.53 6.37 10.86
C THR A 522 -2.50 5.56 9.98
N LEU A 523 -2.59 4.23 10.16
CA LEU A 523 -3.57 3.39 9.45
C LEU A 523 -5.03 3.79 9.75
N PHE A 524 -5.31 4.25 10.97
CA PHE A 524 -6.61 4.76 11.37
C PHE A 524 -6.86 6.21 10.93
N GLY A 525 -5.90 6.84 10.24
CA GLY A 525 -5.96 8.25 9.83
C GLY A 525 -5.83 9.25 10.98
N PHE A 526 -5.39 8.80 12.16
CA PHE A 526 -5.23 9.68 13.33
C PHE A 526 -3.87 10.37 13.35
N GLY A 527 -3.83 11.56 13.96
CA GLY A 527 -2.57 12.19 14.34
C GLY A 527 -1.84 11.35 15.39
N ASN A 528 -0.52 11.40 15.40
CA ASN A 528 0.27 10.71 16.41
C ASN A 528 1.55 11.48 16.77
N THR A 529 2.05 11.24 17.99
CA THR A 529 3.34 11.79 18.47
C THR A 529 4.03 10.79 19.38
N SER A 530 5.35 10.67 19.24
CA SER A 530 6.16 9.89 20.18
C SER A 530 6.35 10.63 21.49
N LEU A 531 6.34 9.91 22.60
CA LEU A 531 6.67 10.35 23.95
C LEU A 531 7.97 9.68 24.43
N PRO A 532 8.72 10.33 25.32
CA PRO A 532 9.90 9.73 25.93
C PRO A 532 9.55 8.41 26.62
N SER A 533 10.42 7.41 26.46
CA SER A 533 10.11 6.07 26.95
C SER A 533 10.02 5.98 28.47
N SER A 534 9.03 5.25 28.97
CA SER A 534 8.89 4.93 30.39
C SER A 534 8.15 3.61 30.62
N THR A 535 8.62 2.86 31.62
CA THR A 535 7.97 1.63 32.09
C THR A 535 6.85 1.90 33.08
N LYS A 536 6.68 3.16 33.53
CA LYS A 536 5.64 3.54 34.49
C LYS A 536 4.54 4.32 33.79
N TYR A 537 3.32 3.83 33.91
CA TYR A 537 2.13 4.53 33.41
C TYR A 537 2.05 6.00 33.87
N MET A 538 2.42 6.31 35.11
CA MET A 538 2.34 7.66 35.65
C MET A 538 3.24 8.65 34.91
N GLU A 539 4.44 8.20 34.55
CA GLU A 539 5.37 9.01 33.77
C GLU A 539 4.85 9.18 32.35
N GLN A 540 4.33 8.11 31.73
CA GLN A 540 3.74 8.20 30.39
C GLN A 540 2.52 9.13 30.33
N MET A 541 1.60 9.02 31.29
CA MET A 541 0.43 9.89 31.38
C MET A 541 0.85 11.36 31.60
N ASN A 542 1.86 11.62 32.45
CA ASN A 542 2.39 12.97 32.62
C ASN A 542 3.00 13.51 31.31
N HIS A 543 3.80 12.71 30.60
CA HIS A 543 4.35 13.10 29.30
C HIS A 543 3.24 13.46 28.29
N ALA A 544 2.17 12.66 28.25
CA ALA A 544 1.02 12.89 27.39
C ALA A 544 0.28 14.20 27.75
N ILE A 545 0.00 14.44 29.04
CA ILE A 545 -0.65 15.67 29.52
C ILE A 545 0.18 16.91 29.14
N GLN A 546 1.49 16.87 29.43
CA GLN A 546 2.42 17.95 29.13
C GLN A 546 2.51 18.23 27.62
N HIS A 547 2.56 17.19 26.79
CA HIS A 547 2.57 17.35 25.33
C HIS A 547 1.24 17.86 24.80
N SER A 548 0.12 17.39 25.34
CA SER A 548 -1.23 17.82 24.92
C SER A 548 -1.40 19.33 25.06
N LEU A 549 -0.99 19.91 26.19
CA LEU A 549 -1.05 21.35 26.42
C LEU A 549 -0.17 22.16 25.45
N LYS A 550 0.97 21.59 25.04
CA LYS A 550 1.89 22.23 24.07
C LYS A 550 1.37 22.13 22.64
N LEU A 551 0.80 21.00 22.25
CA LEU A 551 0.29 20.74 20.91
C LEU A 551 -1.01 21.50 20.63
N PHE A 552 -1.87 21.64 21.65
CA PHE A 552 -3.17 22.28 21.52
C PHE A 552 -3.30 23.50 22.45
N PRO A 553 -2.48 24.55 22.28
CA PRO A 553 -2.44 25.69 23.20
C PRO A 553 -3.74 26.52 23.18
N LYS A 554 -4.56 26.39 22.12
CA LYS A 554 -5.83 27.12 21.97
C LYS A 554 -7.06 26.32 22.41
N ALA A 555 -6.91 25.04 22.76
CA ALA A 555 -8.05 24.22 23.16
C ALA A 555 -8.51 24.57 24.57
N ASP A 556 -9.82 24.64 24.80
CA ASP A 556 -10.39 24.90 26.13
C ASP A 556 -10.64 23.61 26.91
N HIS A 557 -10.77 22.49 26.21
CA HIS A 557 -11.06 21.17 26.76
C HIS A 557 -10.20 20.10 26.09
N PHE A 558 -10.07 18.96 26.76
CA PHE A 558 -9.37 17.79 26.26
C PHE A 558 -10.17 16.53 26.60
N ILE A 559 -10.23 15.59 25.67
CA ILE A 559 -10.75 14.24 25.92
C ILE A 559 -9.53 13.33 26.09
N VAL A 560 -9.50 12.50 27.13
CA VAL A 560 -8.39 11.58 27.40
C VAL A 560 -8.91 10.16 27.57
N VAL A 561 -8.38 9.25 26.74
CA VAL A 561 -8.74 7.82 26.70
C VAL A 561 -7.48 6.97 26.79
N GLU A 562 -7.52 5.91 27.61
CA GLU A 562 -6.47 4.91 27.73
C GLU A 562 -6.76 3.69 26.83
N GLU A 563 -5.72 2.92 26.47
CA GLU A 563 -5.82 1.78 25.54
C GLU A 563 -6.84 0.68 25.90
N GLU A 564 -7.30 0.61 27.15
CA GLU A 564 -8.16 -0.48 27.62
C GLU A 564 -9.66 -0.13 27.55
N LEU A 565 -10.00 1.04 27.01
CA LEU A 565 -11.37 1.56 26.98
C LEU A 565 -12.01 1.40 25.60
N LEU A 566 -13.06 0.60 25.54
CA LEU A 566 -13.97 0.57 24.40
C LEU A 566 -15.00 1.69 24.58
N LEU A 567 -15.18 2.52 23.56
CA LEU A 567 -16.12 3.63 23.62
C LEU A 567 -17.53 3.17 23.24
N ALA A 568 -18.52 3.59 24.01
CA ALA A 568 -19.93 3.39 23.67
C ALA A 568 -20.30 4.16 22.40
N PRO A 569 -21.32 3.73 21.64
CA PRO A 569 -21.78 4.45 20.43
C PRO A 569 -22.20 5.90 20.70
N ASP A 570 -22.65 6.22 21.91
CA ASP A 570 -23.11 7.55 22.34
C ASP A 570 -22.05 8.33 23.15
N TYR A 571 -20.79 7.88 23.20
CA TYR A 571 -19.75 8.51 24.03
C TYR A 571 -19.55 9.99 23.73
N LEU A 572 -19.32 10.37 22.45
CA LEU A 572 -19.15 11.78 22.09
C LEU A 572 -20.45 12.58 22.25
N SER A 573 -21.61 11.98 22.00
CA SER A 573 -22.92 12.63 22.19
C SER A 573 -23.15 12.99 23.66
N PHE A 574 -22.88 12.04 24.56
CA PHE A 574 -22.95 12.24 26.00
C PHE A 574 -22.04 13.38 26.47
N LEU A 575 -20.79 13.40 26.00
CA LEU A 575 -19.86 14.49 26.32
C LEU A 575 -20.33 15.84 25.75
N ALA A 576 -20.94 15.84 24.57
CA ALA A 576 -21.48 17.04 23.93
C ALA A 576 -22.56 17.71 24.80
N GLU A 577 -23.52 16.92 25.28
CA GLU A 577 -24.60 17.40 26.14
C GLU A 577 -24.06 17.94 27.48
N CYS A 578 -23.12 17.21 28.10
CA CYS A 578 -22.51 17.60 29.36
C CYS A 578 -21.62 18.85 29.26
N LEU A 579 -21.06 19.13 28.08
CA LEU A 579 -20.12 20.24 27.87
C LEU A 579 -20.76 21.61 28.14
N SER A 580 -22.06 21.77 27.89
CA SER A 580 -22.80 23.00 28.17
C SER A 580 -22.80 23.35 29.67
N ILE A 581 -23.05 22.35 30.52
CA ILE A 581 -23.03 22.46 31.97
C ILE A 581 -21.60 22.66 32.48
N LEU A 582 -20.65 21.88 31.94
CA LEU A 582 -19.24 21.99 32.31
C LEU A 582 -18.71 23.42 32.10
N ASN A 583 -19.06 24.06 30.98
CA ASN A 583 -18.67 25.45 30.69
C ASN A 583 -19.31 26.47 31.64
N SER A 584 -20.54 26.20 32.06
CA SER A 584 -21.33 27.14 32.85
C SER A 584 -20.99 27.09 34.34
N ASP A 585 -20.57 25.92 34.85
CA ASP A 585 -20.29 25.70 36.27
C ASP A 585 -18.77 25.68 36.56
N PRO A 586 -18.23 26.66 37.31
CA PRO A 586 -16.81 26.71 37.66
C PRO A 586 -16.39 25.64 38.67
N THR A 587 -17.33 25.02 39.40
CA THR A 587 -17.04 23.98 40.41
C THR A 587 -16.77 22.60 39.80
N LEU A 588 -17.13 22.42 38.52
CA LEU A 588 -16.87 21.20 37.76
C LEU A 588 -15.51 21.26 37.06
N LEU A 589 -14.70 20.23 37.23
CA LEU A 589 -13.40 20.08 36.55
C LEU A 589 -13.49 19.34 35.21
N GLY A 590 -14.52 18.50 35.05
CA GLY A 590 -14.65 17.63 33.90
C GLY A 590 -15.87 16.70 33.93
N VAL A 591 -15.84 15.71 33.05
CA VAL A 591 -16.85 14.66 32.89
C VAL A 591 -16.14 13.31 32.78
N SER A 592 -16.49 12.35 33.63
CA SER A 592 -16.09 10.95 33.49
C SER A 592 -17.16 10.19 32.72
N ALA A 593 -16.76 9.33 31.79
CA ALA A 593 -17.68 8.42 31.11
C ALA A 593 -17.92 7.11 31.88
N TRP A 594 -17.32 6.95 33.07
CA TRP A 594 -17.35 5.73 33.85
C TRP A 594 -17.98 5.92 35.21
N ASN A 595 -19.00 5.12 35.51
CA ASN A 595 -19.59 5.00 36.83
C ASN A 595 -18.87 3.90 37.62
N PHE A 596 -18.25 4.20 38.77
CA PHE A 596 -17.59 3.17 39.59
C PHE A 596 -18.54 2.09 40.11
N ASN A 597 -19.79 2.46 40.41
CA ASN A 597 -20.87 1.58 40.82
C ASN A 597 -21.82 1.19 39.68
N GLY A 598 -21.39 1.32 38.42
CA GLY A 598 -22.18 0.97 37.23
C GLY A 598 -22.36 -0.53 36.98
N PHE A 599 -22.83 -1.29 37.96
CA PHE A 599 -23.09 -2.73 37.85
C PHE A 599 -24.51 -3.02 37.37
N GLU A 600 -24.76 -4.19 36.78
CA GLU A 600 -26.11 -4.59 36.31
C GLU A 600 -27.19 -4.49 37.39
N SER A 601 -26.83 -4.69 38.65
CA SER A 601 -27.76 -4.57 39.79
C SER A 601 -27.99 -3.14 40.27
N THR A 602 -27.07 -2.20 40.00
CA THR A 602 -27.01 -0.87 40.65
C THR A 602 -26.87 0.28 39.65
N SER A 603 -27.17 0.02 38.38
CA SER A 603 -27.15 0.97 37.28
C SER A 603 -28.05 0.47 36.16
N GLY A 604 -28.78 1.37 35.53
CA GLY A 604 -29.68 0.99 34.44
C GLY A 604 -30.37 2.15 33.73
N ASN A 605 -30.39 3.35 34.30
CA ASN A 605 -31.03 4.49 33.64
C ASN A 605 -30.02 5.27 32.79
N ARG A 606 -30.15 5.16 31.46
CA ARG A 606 -29.25 5.80 30.50
C ARG A 606 -29.42 7.32 30.40
N ALA A 607 -30.43 7.94 31.00
CA ALA A 607 -30.61 9.39 30.94
C ALA A 607 -30.02 10.14 32.15
N ILE A 608 -29.62 9.42 33.19
CA ILE A 608 -29.22 10.02 34.47
C ILE A 608 -27.73 10.36 34.49
N VAL A 609 -27.44 11.52 35.06
CA VAL A 609 -26.09 12.02 35.35
C VAL A 609 -26.01 12.48 36.80
N TYR A 610 -24.85 12.25 37.42
CA TYR A 610 -24.54 12.58 38.79
C TYR A 610 -23.39 13.60 38.85
N ARG A 611 -23.38 14.42 39.90
CA ARG A 611 -22.16 15.08 40.38
C ARG A 611 -21.48 14.19 41.40
N VAL A 612 -20.16 14.01 41.27
CA VAL A 612 -19.35 13.18 42.16
C VAL A 612 -17.99 13.82 42.44
N GLU A 613 -17.44 13.54 43.61
CA GLU A 613 -16.11 13.99 44.05
C GLU A 613 -14.95 13.16 43.49
N GLU A 614 -15.24 12.05 42.80
CA GLU A 614 -14.22 11.25 42.13
C GLU A 614 -13.64 12.01 40.94
N PHE A 615 -12.32 12.06 40.79
CA PHE A 615 -11.67 12.72 39.66
C PHE A 615 -10.43 11.93 39.22
N PRO A 616 -10.10 11.78 37.92
CA PRO A 616 -10.89 12.19 36.75
C PRO A 616 -11.84 11.08 36.25
N GLY A 617 -11.75 9.85 36.77
CA GLY A 617 -12.51 8.69 36.28
C GLY A 617 -11.83 8.00 35.10
N LEU A 618 -12.61 7.54 34.11
CA LEU A 618 -12.12 6.88 32.89
C LEU A 618 -12.79 7.48 31.66
N GLY A 619 -12.03 7.62 30.56
CA GLY A 619 -12.52 8.18 29.30
C GLY A 619 -13.08 9.58 29.48
N PHE A 620 -12.30 10.47 30.09
CA PHE A 620 -12.82 11.71 30.65
C PHE A 620 -12.58 12.92 29.75
N LEU A 621 -13.52 13.87 29.83
CA LEU A 621 -13.39 15.23 29.31
C LEU A 621 -12.91 16.13 30.46
N ILE A 622 -11.91 16.96 30.22
CA ILE A 622 -11.31 17.83 31.24
C ILE A 622 -11.11 19.25 30.73
N LYS A 623 -11.36 20.25 31.59
CA LYS A 623 -11.05 21.66 31.31
C LYS A 623 -9.53 21.84 31.19
N LYS A 624 -9.09 22.74 30.29
CA LYS A 624 -7.67 23.10 30.18
C LYS A 624 -7.09 23.60 31.50
N SER A 625 -7.84 24.39 32.28
CA SER A 625 -7.39 24.87 33.60
C SER A 625 -7.06 23.70 34.53
N ALA A 626 -7.93 22.69 34.60
CA ALA A 626 -7.71 21.49 35.40
C ALA A 626 -6.53 20.67 34.86
N LEU A 627 -6.41 20.50 33.55
CA LEU A 627 -5.31 19.78 32.92
C LEU A 627 -3.95 20.48 33.15
N SER A 628 -3.90 21.81 33.07
CA SER A 628 -2.71 22.60 33.37
C SER A 628 -2.28 22.46 34.81
N MET A 629 -3.21 22.48 35.76
CA MET A 629 -2.89 22.22 37.17
C MET A 629 -2.32 20.80 37.37
N LEU A 630 -2.90 19.80 36.71
CA LEU A 630 -2.34 18.44 36.75
C LEU A 630 -0.93 18.37 36.19
N ALA A 631 -0.65 19.09 35.11
CA ALA A 631 0.69 19.17 34.53
C ALA A 631 1.70 19.72 35.56
N GLU A 632 1.33 20.74 36.32
CA GLU A 632 2.21 21.38 37.31
C GLU A 632 2.46 20.50 38.56
N SER A 633 1.44 19.76 39.02
CA SER A 633 1.50 19.00 40.29
C SER A 633 1.32 17.49 40.14
N PHE A 634 1.59 16.91 38.96
CA PHE A 634 1.27 15.51 38.64
C PHE A 634 1.86 14.52 39.67
N GLY A 635 3.11 14.76 40.08
CA GLY A 635 3.83 13.91 41.04
C GLY A 635 3.21 13.87 42.44
N GLU A 636 2.40 14.87 42.81
CA GLU A 636 1.79 15.00 44.14
C GLU A 636 0.39 14.37 44.19
N CYS A 637 -0.45 14.66 43.19
CA CYS A 637 -1.86 14.24 43.16
C CYS A 637 -2.09 12.83 42.62
N CYS A 638 -1.22 12.41 41.70
CA CYS A 638 -1.57 11.48 40.64
C CYS A 638 -0.57 10.32 40.61
N THR A 639 -0.35 9.73 41.78
CA THR A 639 0.61 8.63 42.03
C THR A 639 0.03 7.23 41.78
N LYS A 640 -1.27 7.16 41.49
CA LYS A 640 -1.98 5.93 41.10
C LYS A 640 -2.74 6.12 39.79
N ARG A 641 -3.16 5.02 39.16
CA ARG A 641 -4.01 5.02 37.95
C ARG A 641 -5.25 5.91 38.11
N ALA A 642 -5.73 6.52 37.02
CA ALA A 642 -6.84 7.48 37.04
C ALA A 642 -8.10 6.99 37.79
N TRP A 643 -8.44 5.71 37.65
CA TRP A 643 -9.57 5.09 38.35
C TRP A 643 -9.42 4.99 39.88
N HIS A 644 -8.24 5.21 40.45
CA HIS A 644 -8.12 5.32 41.91
C HIS A 644 -8.73 6.61 42.45
N GLY A 645 -8.92 7.62 41.60
CA GLY A 645 -9.26 8.96 42.01
C GLY A 645 -7.98 9.74 42.38
N TRP A 646 -7.58 10.66 41.51
CA TRP A 646 -6.55 11.65 41.80
C TRP A 646 -7.10 12.70 42.77
N ARG A 647 -6.26 13.11 43.72
CA ARG A 647 -6.63 14.10 44.73
C ARG A 647 -5.79 15.34 44.55
N TYR A 648 -6.47 16.46 44.37
CA TYR A 648 -5.87 17.77 44.29
C TYR A 648 -5.78 18.42 45.68
N GLY A 649 -4.96 19.46 45.84
CA GLY A 649 -4.60 20.11 47.11
C GLY A 649 -5.78 20.52 48.01
N GLN A 650 -5.48 20.85 49.27
CA GLN A 650 -6.44 20.90 50.40
C GLN A 650 -7.52 22.01 50.39
N GLU A 651 -7.68 22.81 49.33
CA GLU A 651 -8.46 24.06 49.43
C GLU A 651 -9.70 24.21 48.52
N GLY A 652 -10.05 23.21 47.69
CA GLY A 652 -11.27 23.29 46.87
C GLY A 652 -12.06 21.98 46.82
N HIS A 653 -13.35 22.05 47.18
CA HIS A 653 -14.32 20.99 46.88
C HIS A 653 -14.67 21.06 45.39
N PHE A 654 -14.11 20.13 44.61
CA PHE A 654 -14.35 20.04 43.17
C PHE A 654 -15.03 18.72 42.81
N GLU A 655 -15.79 18.76 41.72
CA GLU A 655 -16.56 17.62 41.26
C GLU A 655 -16.41 17.40 39.75
N ILE A 656 -16.90 16.25 39.29
CA ILE A 656 -17.11 15.96 37.88
C ILE A 656 -18.53 15.47 37.66
N LEU A 657 -18.96 15.52 36.40
CA LEU A 657 -20.15 14.81 35.96
C LEU A 657 -19.82 13.34 35.67
N MET A 658 -20.76 12.45 35.98
CA MET A 658 -20.62 11.02 35.76
C MET A 658 -21.99 10.41 35.44
N PRO A 659 -22.13 9.59 34.38
CA PRO A 659 -23.43 9.01 34.04
C PRO A 659 -23.80 7.89 35.01
N ASP A 660 -25.09 7.53 35.08
CA ASP A 660 -25.51 6.30 35.75
C ASP A 660 -25.05 5.06 34.98
N VAL A 661 -25.36 4.99 33.69
CA VAL A 661 -24.86 3.93 32.79
C VAL A 661 -23.56 4.40 32.12
N SER A 662 -22.49 3.62 32.24
CA SER A 662 -21.17 4.01 31.70
C SER A 662 -21.18 4.11 30.18
N ARG A 663 -20.44 5.10 29.62
CA ARG A 663 -20.23 5.29 28.17
C ARG A 663 -18.87 4.80 27.68
N VAL A 664 -18.14 4.13 28.56
CA VAL A 664 -16.95 3.37 28.20
C VAL A 664 -17.06 2.01 28.86
N PHE A 665 -16.57 0.98 28.18
CA PHE A 665 -16.36 -0.33 28.74
C PHE A 665 -14.86 -0.55 28.89
N ARG A 666 -14.40 -0.79 30.13
CA ARG A 666 -13.01 -1.14 30.38
C ARG A 666 -12.82 -2.64 30.22
N GLN A 667 -11.88 -3.05 29.37
CA GLN A 667 -11.57 -4.45 29.14
C GLN A 667 -11.07 -5.14 30.43
N PRO A 668 -11.42 -6.44 30.66
CA PRO A 668 -11.09 -7.13 31.90
C PRO A 668 -9.58 -7.16 32.19
N TYR A 669 -9.19 -6.75 33.40
CA TYR A 669 -7.80 -6.80 33.84
C TYR A 669 -7.43 -8.21 34.32
N GLN A 670 -6.43 -8.83 33.69
CA GLN A 670 -5.80 -10.06 34.19
C GLN A 670 -4.43 -9.73 34.77
N GLY A 671 -4.34 -9.55 36.09
CA GLY A 671 -3.06 -9.34 36.76
C GLY A 671 -3.06 -9.91 38.16
N ALA A 672 -1.97 -10.60 38.51
CA ALA A 672 -1.70 -11.07 39.86
C ALA A 672 -0.85 -10.00 40.58
N GLY A 673 -1.37 -9.43 41.67
CA GLY A 673 -0.69 -8.39 42.43
C GLY A 673 -1.35 -8.11 43.76
N ARG A 674 -0.71 -7.30 44.61
CA ARG A 674 -1.21 -6.96 45.96
C ARG A 674 -2.57 -6.24 45.96
N GLU A 675 -2.96 -5.63 44.83
CA GLU A 675 -4.24 -4.94 44.67
C GLU A 675 -5.29 -5.80 43.92
N ALA A 676 -5.04 -7.10 43.71
CA ALA A 676 -5.92 -7.96 42.94
C ALA A 676 -7.37 -7.92 43.43
N ASP A 677 -7.63 -7.96 44.75
CA ASP A 677 -8.99 -7.94 45.28
C ASP A 677 -9.76 -6.66 44.92
N PHE A 678 -9.11 -5.49 45.02
CA PHE A 678 -9.71 -4.21 44.63
C PHE A 678 -10.02 -4.17 43.13
N LEU A 679 -9.09 -4.63 42.29
CA LEU A 679 -9.29 -4.66 40.84
C LEU A 679 -10.36 -5.67 40.43
N ARG A 680 -10.48 -6.80 41.16
CA ARG A 680 -11.55 -7.78 40.96
C ARG A 680 -12.92 -7.19 41.29
N GLU A 681 -13.05 -6.47 42.40
CA GLU A 681 -14.31 -5.81 42.77
C GLU A 681 -14.75 -4.73 41.76
N LEU A 682 -13.78 -3.99 41.19
CA LEU A 682 -14.05 -2.95 40.19
C LEU A 682 -14.34 -3.49 38.80
N PHE A 683 -13.52 -4.41 38.27
CA PHE A 683 -13.51 -4.69 36.83
C PHE A 683 -14.00 -6.07 36.43
N LEU A 684 -14.13 -7.03 37.36
CA LEU A 684 -14.55 -8.41 37.00
C LEU A 684 -16.03 -8.70 37.21
N ARG A 685 -16.77 -7.84 37.91
CA ARG A 685 -18.22 -8.01 38.06
C ARG A 685 -18.95 -7.51 36.81
N PRO A 686 -20.09 -8.12 36.42
CA PRO A 686 -20.90 -7.66 35.30
C PRO A 686 -21.30 -6.18 35.43
N ARG A 687 -21.19 -5.43 34.32
CA ARG A 687 -21.38 -3.97 34.31
C ARG A 687 -22.32 -3.55 33.19
N THR A 688 -23.06 -2.48 33.45
CA THR A 688 -23.93 -1.86 32.46
C THR A 688 -23.16 -0.81 31.66
N THR A 689 -23.10 -0.99 30.34
CA THR A 689 -22.53 -0.02 29.39
C THR A 689 -23.59 0.34 28.38
N SER A 690 -23.63 1.61 27.98
CA SER A 690 -24.52 2.07 26.91
C SER A 690 -24.09 1.47 25.57
N LEU A 691 -24.89 0.58 25.00
CA LEU A 691 -24.62 -0.05 23.69
C LEU A 691 -25.69 0.27 22.64
N GLN A 692 -26.64 1.14 22.98
CA GLN A 692 -27.79 1.51 22.16
C GLN A 692 -27.63 2.93 21.62
N GLU A 693 -28.54 3.34 20.74
CA GLU A 693 -28.56 4.69 20.15
C GLU A 693 -28.58 5.81 21.21
N PRO A 694 -27.99 6.99 20.91
CA PRO A 694 -27.96 8.13 21.82
C PRO A 694 -29.35 8.46 22.40
N ILE A 695 -29.38 8.81 23.68
CA ILE A 695 -30.58 9.23 24.41
C ILE A 695 -30.35 10.61 24.98
N THR A 696 -31.39 11.45 24.93
CA THR A 696 -31.37 12.76 25.58
C THR A 696 -31.24 12.60 27.08
N LEU A 697 -30.29 13.32 27.69
CA LEU A 697 -30.07 13.28 29.12
C LEU A 697 -31.17 14.03 29.88
N GLU A 698 -31.57 13.51 31.03
CA GLU A 698 -32.63 14.08 31.86
C GLU A 698 -32.08 15.18 32.77
N ASN A 699 -32.83 16.29 32.88
CA ASN A 699 -32.61 17.35 33.86
C ASN A 699 -31.17 17.92 33.90
N LEU A 700 -30.50 18.08 32.76
CA LEU A 700 -29.13 18.60 32.69
C LEU A 700 -28.93 19.94 33.44
N SER A 701 -29.91 20.85 33.38
CA SER A 701 -29.83 22.13 34.08
C SER A 701 -29.66 21.93 35.58
N SER A 702 -30.31 20.93 36.19
CA SER A 702 -30.20 20.69 37.64
C SER A 702 -28.83 20.17 38.05
N LEU A 703 -27.88 19.95 37.14
CA LEU A 703 -26.51 19.54 37.48
C LEU A 703 -25.60 20.73 37.82
N MET A 704 -26.07 21.97 37.67
CA MET A 704 -25.39 23.16 38.21
C MET A 704 -25.38 23.07 39.74
N GLU A 705 -24.25 23.36 40.40
CA GLU A 705 -24.04 23.14 41.85
C GLU A 705 -25.26 23.49 42.72
N SER A 706 -25.69 24.77 42.72
CA SER A 706 -26.84 25.22 43.53
C SER A 706 -28.16 24.53 43.21
N GLN A 707 -28.42 24.23 41.93
CA GLN A 707 -29.65 23.58 41.48
C GLN A 707 -29.62 22.07 41.78
N TYR A 708 -28.42 21.48 41.84
CA TYR A 708 -28.24 20.08 42.18
C TYR A 708 -28.52 19.85 43.67
N GLU A 709 -28.05 20.74 44.53
CA GLU A 709 -28.38 20.73 45.96
C GLU A 709 -29.90 20.85 46.17
N GLU A 710 -30.58 21.80 45.51
CA GLU A 710 -32.04 21.94 45.58
C GLU A 710 -32.77 20.68 45.09
N TYR A 711 -32.33 20.11 43.96
CA TYR A 711 -32.85 18.86 43.42
C TYR A 711 -32.70 17.71 44.41
N LEU A 712 -31.51 17.51 44.97
CA LEU A 712 -31.24 16.44 45.95
C LEU A 712 -32.08 16.61 47.21
N HIS A 713 -32.18 17.84 47.74
CA HIS A 713 -33.04 18.13 48.88
C HIS A 713 -34.48 17.69 48.64
N LYS A 714 -35.06 18.06 47.49
CA LYS A 714 -36.42 17.68 47.10
C LYS A 714 -36.58 16.17 46.94
N GLN A 715 -35.61 15.48 46.33
CA GLN A 715 -35.66 14.03 46.15
C GLN A 715 -35.57 13.27 47.49
N ILE A 716 -34.71 13.72 48.40
CA ILE A 716 -34.52 13.10 49.72
C ILE A 716 -35.73 13.36 50.62
N GLU A 717 -36.31 14.57 50.61
CA GLU A 717 -37.54 14.87 51.35
C GLU A 717 -38.73 14.01 50.93
N GLY A 718 -38.83 13.69 49.64
CA GLY A 718 -39.87 12.82 49.08
C GLY A 718 -39.57 11.33 49.14
N SER A 719 -38.52 10.91 49.85
CA SER A 719 -38.06 9.52 49.83
C SER A 719 -38.75 8.60 50.84
N ILE A 720 -38.87 7.33 50.49
CA ILE A 720 -39.23 6.25 51.41
C ILE A 720 -37.98 5.86 52.20
N VAL A 721 -38.10 5.72 53.52
CA VAL A 721 -36.97 5.40 54.37
C VAL A 721 -36.90 3.91 54.68
N LEU A 722 -35.74 3.30 54.41
CA LEU A 722 -35.43 1.93 54.85
C LEU A 722 -34.71 1.98 56.20
N GLY A 723 -35.21 1.19 57.15
CA GLY A 723 -34.68 1.09 58.49
C GLY A 723 -33.73 -0.09 58.69
N GLU A 724 -33.31 -0.30 59.94
CA GLU A 724 -32.41 -1.41 60.28
C GLU A 724 -33.03 -2.78 59.97
N ARG A 725 -34.34 -2.95 60.19
CA ARG A 725 -35.02 -4.24 59.96
C ARG A 725 -34.94 -4.68 58.50
N ASP A 726 -35.03 -3.74 57.57
CA ASP A 726 -35.01 -4.01 56.13
C ASP A 726 -33.62 -4.45 55.67
N LEU A 727 -32.55 -3.87 56.24
CA LEU A 727 -31.18 -4.11 55.78
C LEU A 727 -30.38 -5.11 56.62
N ARG A 728 -30.84 -5.47 57.84
CA ARG A 728 -30.06 -6.28 58.79
C ARG A 728 -29.62 -7.64 58.21
N GLN A 729 -30.51 -8.38 57.57
CA GLN A 729 -30.19 -9.71 57.03
C GLN A 729 -29.20 -9.63 55.87
N CYS A 730 -29.34 -8.62 55.01
CA CYS A 730 -28.46 -8.40 53.88
C CYS A 730 -27.07 -7.92 54.28
N VAL A 731 -26.97 -7.02 55.28
CA VAL A 731 -25.67 -6.61 55.83
C VAL A 731 -24.93 -7.79 56.48
N GLN A 732 -25.66 -8.73 57.10
CA GLN A 732 -25.09 -9.97 57.62
C GLN A 732 -24.76 -11.01 56.53
N SER A 733 -24.97 -10.67 55.26
CA SER A 733 -24.77 -11.56 54.10
C SER A 733 -25.63 -12.84 54.16
N ILE A 734 -26.79 -12.78 54.80
CA ILE A 734 -27.73 -13.92 54.95
C ILE A 734 -28.72 -13.94 53.80
N GLU A 735 -29.26 -12.78 53.42
CA GLU A 735 -30.25 -12.60 52.35
C GLU A 735 -29.77 -11.57 51.33
N PRO A 736 -30.31 -11.55 50.10
CA PRO A 736 -30.06 -10.48 49.14
C PRO A 736 -30.58 -9.12 49.65
N PRO A 737 -30.20 -7.99 49.00
CA PRO A 737 -30.75 -6.68 49.31
C PRO A 737 -32.28 -6.65 49.19
N PRO A 738 -32.95 -5.71 49.89
CA PRO A 738 -34.40 -5.59 49.89
C PRO A 738 -34.95 -5.45 48.47
N ASP A 739 -36.01 -6.18 48.15
CA ASP A 739 -36.70 -6.03 46.89
C ASP A 739 -37.57 -4.75 46.93
N LEU A 740 -37.16 -3.77 46.13
CA LEU A 740 -37.84 -2.50 45.88
C LEU A 740 -38.64 -2.54 44.57
N SER A 741 -38.85 -3.72 43.97
CA SER A 741 -39.66 -3.85 42.77
C SER A 741 -41.05 -3.23 42.97
N PRO A 742 -41.57 -2.49 41.97
CA PRO A 742 -42.61 -1.49 42.22
C PRO A 742 -43.97 -2.11 42.57
N GLU A 743 -44.58 -1.67 43.67
CA GLU A 743 -46.00 -1.90 43.97
C GLU A 743 -46.95 -0.81 43.42
N ASN A 744 -46.43 0.24 42.74
CA ASN A 744 -47.13 1.24 41.88
C ASN A 744 -46.50 2.66 41.91
N SER A 745 -45.27 2.86 42.43
CA SER A 745 -44.63 4.19 42.42
C SER A 745 -43.11 4.13 42.52
N SER A 746 -42.40 4.83 41.63
CA SER A 746 -40.94 4.99 41.62
C SER A 746 -40.46 6.12 42.56
N HIS A 747 -40.86 6.05 43.85
CA HIS A 747 -40.39 7.06 44.82
C HIS A 747 -38.89 6.90 45.08
N PRO A 748 -38.15 7.98 45.38
CA PRO A 748 -36.78 7.81 45.85
C PRO A 748 -36.73 7.08 47.20
N VAL A 749 -35.58 6.52 47.55
CA VAL A 749 -35.37 5.72 48.76
C VAL A 749 -34.16 6.26 49.51
N ALA A 750 -34.27 6.44 50.83
CA ALA A 750 -33.18 6.91 51.67
C ALA A 750 -32.86 5.92 52.80
N VAL A 751 -31.57 5.78 53.08
CA VAL A 751 -31.02 5.01 54.19
C VAL A 751 -30.18 5.95 55.04
N TYR A 752 -30.58 6.15 56.29
CA TYR A 752 -29.84 6.98 57.23
C TYR A 752 -29.02 6.11 58.18
N TYR A 753 -27.75 6.42 58.36
CA TYR A 753 -26.84 5.61 59.18
C TYR A 753 -25.93 6.47 60.07
N VAL A 754 -25.53 5.90 61.21
CA VAL A 754 -24.63 6.57 62.16
C VAL A 754 -23.20 6.58 61.62
N GLN A 755 -22.56 7.73 61.72
CA GLN A 755 -21.21 7.98 61.25
C GLN A 755 -20.50 8.90 62.25
N GLU A 756 -19.44 8.40 62.89
CA GLU A 756 -18.71 9.13 63.95
C GLU A 756 -18.00 10.39 63.42
N THR A 757 -17.43 10.30 62.22
CA THR A 757 -16.74 11.40 61.54
C THR A 757 -16.99 11.31 60.03
N SER A 758 -16.80 12.40 59.28
CA SER A 758 -16.97 12.41 57.82
C SER A 758 -16.10 11.39 57.06
N ILE A 759 -15.08 10.83 57.70
CA ILE A 759 -14.19 9.79 57.15
C ILE A 759 -14.45 8.39 57.72
N ASP A 760 -15.42 8.21 58.61
CA ASP A 760 -15.83 6.89 59.10
C ASP A 760 -16.73 6.21 58.05
N PHE A 761 -16.14 5.29 57.29
CA PHE A 761 -16.85 4.55 56.23
C PHE A 761 -17.26 3.13 56.65
N ARG A 762 -17.12 2.74 57.93
CA ARG A 762 -17.37 1.35 58.36
C ARG A 762 -18.77 0.90 57.99
N LEU A 763 -19.79 1.62 58.45
CA LEU A 763 -21.18 1.25 58.21
C LEU A 763 -21.60 1.44 56.75
N LEU A 764 -21.13 2.51 56.09
CA LEU A 764 -21.35 2.72 54.66
C LEU A 764 -20.83 1.55 53.82
N ARG A 765 -19.68 0.98 54.17
CA ARG A 765 -19.10 -0.18 53.48
C ARG A 765 -19.98 -1.42 53.62
N GLU A 766 -20.52 -1.67 54.81
CA GLU A 766 -21.44 -2.79 55.03
C GLU A 766 -22.73 -2.64 54.21
N ILE A 767 -23.34 -1.45 54.25
CA ILE A 767 -24.54 -1.15 53.45
C ILE A 767 -24.23 -1.22 51.95
N SER A 768 -23.07 -0.72 51.53
CA SER A 768 -22.63 -0.78 50.14
C SER A 768 -22.49 -2.23 49.65
N ARG A 769 -21.90 -3.12 50.47
CA ARG A 769 -21.80 -4.55 50.14
C ARG A 769 -23.16 -5.22 50.06
N CYS A 770 -24.09 -4.85 50.94
CA CYS A 770 -25.46 -5.35 50.89
C CYS A 770 -26.11 -5.08 49.52
N PHE A 771 -26.02 -3.85 48.99
CA PHE A 771 -26.55 -3.51 47.67
C PHE A 771 -25.67 -3.98 46.49
N GLY A 772 -24.51 -4.61 46.76
CA GLY A 772 -23.57 -5.02 45.71
C GLY A 772 -22.77 -3.87 45.10
N LEU A 773 -22.64 -2.72 45.77
CA LEU A 773 -21.77 -1.62 45.36
C LEU A 773 -20.29 -1.95 45.59
N VAL A 774 -19.37 -1.15 45.04
CA VAL A 774 -17.93 -1.34 45.27
C VAL A 774 -17.55 -0.84 46.67
N SER A 775 -16.92 -1.69 47.49
CA SER A 775 -16.68 -1.37 48.90
C SER A 775 -15.36 -1.96 49.45
N PRO A 776 -14.22 -1.58 48.86
CA PRO A 776 -12.91 -2.05 49.30
C PRO A 776 -12.53 -1.54 50.69
N ARG A 777 -11.89 -2.39 51.49
CA ARG A 777 -11.53 -2.08 52.89
C ARG A 777 -10.56 -0.91 53.06
N ASN A 778 -9.62 -0.75 52.13
CA ASN A 778 -8.51 0.21 52.24
C ASN A 778 -8.70 1.48 51.41
N TYR A 779 -9.85 1.66 50.76
CA TYR A 779 -10.13 2.83 49.93
C TYR A 779 -11.39 3.57 50.41
N LYS A 780 -11.48 4.85 50.03
CA LYS A 780 -12.71 5.64 50.17
C LYS A 780 -13.80 5.00 49.29
N PRO A 781 -15.05 4.86 49.77
CA PRO A 781 -16.19 4.50 48.93
C PRO A 781 -16.28 5.42 47.71
N LYS A 782 -16.81 4.90 46.60
CA LYS A 782 -16.87 5.60 45.32
C LYS A 782 -18.25 6.21 45.08
N ASN A 783 -18.29 7.25 44.25
CA ASN A 783 -19.45 8.06 43.88
C ASN A 783 -20.02 8.88 45.05
N LEU A 784 -19.14 9.44 45.88
CA LEU A 784 -19.61 10.30 46.96
C LEU A 784 -19.84 11.73 46.46
N HIS A 785 -20.87 12.35 47.04
CA HIS A 785 -21.18 13.76 46.89
C HIS A 785 -21.57 14.29 48.28
N ASN A 786 -20.73 15.14 48.87
CA ASN A 786 -20.92 15.67 50.23
C ASN A 786 -21.18 14.57 51.27
N GLY A 787 -20.45 13.45 51.15
CA GLY A 787 -20.56 12.29 52.04
C GLY A 787 -21.82 11.43 51.86
N MET A 788 -22.68 11.74 50.88
CA MET A 788 -23.81 10.90 50.48
C MET A 788 -23.45 10.07 49.25
N LEU A 789 -23.94 8.83 49.19
CA LEU A 789 -23.80 7.94 48.02
C LEU A 789 -25.16 7.80 47.34
N ARG A 790 -25.22 8.11 46.05
CA ARG A 790 -26.41 7.97 45.20
C ARG A 790 -26.18 6.90 44.13
N PHE A 791 -27.17 6.05 43.90
CA PHE A 791 -27.16 5.05 42.83
C PHE A 791 -28.59 4.70 42.38
N TRP A 792 -28.70 3.97 41.28
CA TRP A 792 -29.97 3.48 40.73
C TRP A 792 -30.16 2.01 41.09
N TYR A 793 -31.29 1.64 41.69
CA TYR A 793 -31.55 0.25 42.06
C TYR A 793 -33.03 -0.07 41.86
N GLN A 794 -33.32 -1.09 41.04
CA GLN A 794 -34.69 -1.54 40.74
C GLN A 794 -35.67 -0.39 40.42
N GLU A 795 -35.28 0.52 39.53
CA GLU A 795 -36.07 1.70 39.12
C GLU A 795 -36.24 2.82 40.17
N HIS A 796 -35.45 2.78 41.25
CA HIS A 796 -35.47 3.77 42.32
C HIS A 796 -34.13 4.49 42.45
N HIS A 797 -34.20 5.79 42.77
CA HIS A 797 -33.04 6.50 43.31
C HIS A 797 -32.81 6.07 44.75
N VAL A 798 -31.62 5.56 45.06
CA VAL A 798 -31.25 5.21 46.43
C VAL A 798 -30.18 6.16 46.95
N PHE A 799 -30.42 6.72 48.14
CA PHE A 799 -29.53 7.64 48.84
C PHE A 799 -29.04 7.03 50.15
N LEU A 800 -27.73 6.89 50.32
CA LEU A 800 -27.10 6.47 51.57
C LEU A 800 -26.54 7.70 52.29
N ILE A 801 -27.11 8.06 53.44
CA ILE A 801 -26.86 9.32 54.12
C ILE A 801 -26.34 9.08 55.54
N GLY A 802 -25.06 9.37 55.77
CA GLY A 802 -24.43 9.27 57.08
C GLY A 802 -24.71 10.47 57.98
N SER A 803 -24.66 10.30 59.30
CA SER A 803 -24.91 11.38 60.27
C SER A 803 -23.92 12.55 60.23
N SER A 804 -22.77 12.39 59.56
CA SER A 804 -21.82 13.47 59.32
C SER A 804 -22.07 14.24 58.00
N SER A 805 -23.02 13.79 57.16
CA SER A 805 -23.36 14.45 55.90
C SER A 805 -24.31 15.64 56.13
N PRO A 806 -24.20 16.75 55.37
CA PRO A 806 -25.15 17.87 55.44
C PRO A 806 -26.61 17.44 55.18
N TYR A 807 -26.82 16.41 54.36
CA TYR A 807 -28.15 15.87 54.03
C TYR A 807 -28.85 15.16 55.18
N TYR A 808 -28.12 14.80 56.24
CA TYR A 808 -28.70 14.11 57.39
C TYR A 808 -29.75 14.96 58.11
N LYS A 809 -29.68 16.30 57.98
CA LYS A 809 -30.67 17.23 58.54
C LYS A 809 -32.09 17.03 57.99
N ILE A 810 -32.21 16.44 56.81
CA ILE A 810 -33.49 16.16 56.13
C ILE A 810 -34.19 14.94 56.76
N LYS A 811 -33.45 14.08 57.48
CA LYS A 811 -33.98 12.86 58.09
C LYS A 811 -35.24 13.15 58.91
N PRO A 812 -36.35 12.42 58.68
CA PRO A 812 -37.54 12.52 59.51
C PRO A 812 -37.21 12.32 61.00
N LYS A 813 -37.93 13.03 61.88
CA LYS A 813 -37.65 13.04 63.33
C LYS A 813 -37.95 11.68 63.99
N ASP A 814 -38.87 10.93 63.43
CA ASP A 814 -39.37 9.62 63.85
C ASP A 814 -38.54 8.44 63.33
N VAL A 815 -37.62 8.68 62.39
CA VAL A 815 -36.70 7.66 61.87
C VAL A 815 -35.45 7.58 62.74
N GLU A 816 -35.13 6.39 63.27
CA GLU A 816 -33.84 6.13 63.90
C GLU A 816 -32.77 5.77 62.85
N PRO A 817 -31.56 6.35 62.91
CA PRO A 817 -30.48 5.99 62.01
C PRO A 817 -29.98 4.58 62.33
N ILE A 818 -29.58 3.84 61.29
CA ILE A 818 -28.98 2.53 61.43
C ILE A 818 -27.68 2.65 62.22
N ALA A 819 -27.59 1.92 63.32
CA ALA A 819 -26.44 1.87 64.21
C ALA A 819 -26.12 0.39 64.49
N LEU A 820 -25.66 -0.35 63.48
CA LEU A 820 -25.42 -1.78 63.63
C LEU A 820 -24.41 -2.03 64.77
N PRO A 821 -24.80 -2.72 65.85
CA PRO A 821 -23.87 -3.05 66.92
C PRO A 821 -22.92 -4.14 66.42
N LYS A 822 -21.60 -3.94 66.65
CA LYS A 822 -20.48 -4.87 66.42
C LYS A 822 -20.85 -6.13 65.59
N LEU A 823 -20.73 -6.01 64.27
CA LEU A 823 -20.41 -7.16 63.41
C LEU A 823 -19.12 -7.83 63.87
#